data_AF-A0A7X7KRL4-F1
#
_entry.id   AF-A0A7X7KRL4-F1
#
_cell.length_a   1.000
_cell.length_b   1.000
_cell.length_c   1.000
_cell.angle_alpha   90.00
_cell.angle_beta   90.00
_cell.angle_gamma   90.00
#
_symmetry.space_group_name_H-M   'P 1'
#
loop_
_entity.id
_entity.type
_entity.pdbx_description
1 polymer ?
#
loop_
_entity_poly.entity_id
_entity_poly.type
_entity_poly.pdbx_seq_one_letter_code
_entity_poly.pdbx_strand_id
1 'polypeptide(L)'
;MAFAQCVEGVLGATSLRQRAGGGWLWASSRVFGAAAFLLVSAAVLRAAEDLVEFDRVEAAADFGWQASGGGALTAAAESAVGRFALQVTGVDGREYQGIRLRHDIDLTGARPDDVIVLHVKQNASDSVCVNLRLGEAHVYRYAPVTRGAWTRVVLDLDPGRWVNPKNVPWGLVPSLSVYTKGFDRADEVFLIDGFSVTVAGQAAAAVRGMADPTAWTFPQETAEAWLIGDADAAWAIERASGRVVGGWNVRTAQRYLAGATGRYHVEDRASLVTADEAADRVVAADVDAGAQRLTLRCVNEAIPGFTIEKRYTLDGHRLLRRLAFELDEPRGRFVTYNAAVDLTPRFRDGGYYMHGLGALVPAPDVAATTRSERKGSPKLMLLHQPAAGYGFAHYRTHTNDRFVWPFFTGSIAGFLERMNVLSYTPRGWEMSMGTMPLQGGTGAASYGEAFSVFPGTWFDFFDREYRHLEPVQEALAAVPPVPSWVGDVVLYSGLPDMAHVRRLVEMTDEGTIVVLVSHWGSWADYRVDECLVGQDGGFMDGPELKDLVARLHALSPRVKVCLYNLLWSATYEARTLAAHPEWFRHRNKDGQPLDFFPGCAPNYASLLSVPACYDELLRQCDLQFAYLDVDLLYLDIGCAVN
;
A
#
# COMPACT_ATOMS: atom_id res chain seq x y z
N MET A 1 1.71 27.13 -20.85
CA MET A 1 3.11 27.09 -20.37
C MET A 1 3.22 28.02 -19.14
N ALA A 2 2.51 27.67 -18.07
CA ALA A 2 2.43 28.43 -16.81
C ALA A 2 2.22 27.46 -15.63
N PHE A 3 3.08 26.44 -15.54
CA PHE A 3 3.12 25.51 -14.40
C PHE A 3 4.56 25.06 -14.07
N ALA A 4 5.52 25.97 -14.27
CA ALA A 4 6.91 25.75 -13.94
C ALA A 4 7.48 27.03 -13.30
N GLN A 5 7.23 27.19 -11.99
CA GLN A 5 8.02 27.96 -11.01
C GLN A 5 7.17 28.24 -9.77
N CYS A 6 7.34 27.44 -8.71
CA CYS A 6 7.20 27.89 -7.31
C CYS A 6 7.61 26.76 -6.35
N VAL A 7 8.92 26.58 -6.16
CA VAL A 7 9.51 25.85 -5.04
C VAL A 7 10.76 26.63 -4.62
N GLU A 8 10.74 27.14 -3.38
CA GLU A 8 11.81 27.71 -2.53
C GLU A 8 11.16 28.86 -1.73
N GLY A 9 11.20 29.01 -0.40
CA GLY A 9 11.77 28.30 0.74
C GLY A 9 11.40 29.13 2.00
N VAL A 10 11.75 28.64 3.19
CA VAL A 10 12.23 29.38 4.38
C VAL A 10 11.88 28.63 5.67
N LEU A 11 12.92 28.08 6.29
CA LEU A 11 13.03 27.70 7.69
C LEU A 11 13.28 28.96 8.56
N GLY A 12 12.78 28.98 9.79
CA GLY A 12 13.14 30.00 10.77
C GLY A 12 12.64 29.67 12.19
N ALA A 13 13.56 29.20 13.02
CA ALA A 13 13.37 28.82 14.42
C ALA A 13 13.17 30.01 15.37
N THR A 14 12.54 29.79 16.53
CA THR A 14 12.98 30.43 17.78
C THR A 14 12.51 29.67 19.03
N SER A 15 13.41 29.59 20.00
CA SER A 15 13.38 28.85 21.26
C SER A 15 12.98 29.73 22.46
N LEU A 16 13.06 29.12 23.67
CA LEU A 16 13.06 29.70 25.04
C LEU A 16 11.66 29.82 25.70
N ARG A 17 11.37 29.27 26.89
CA ARG A 17 12.10 29.35 28.17
C ARG A 17 11.57 28.34 29.23
N GLN A 18 12.48 27.85 30.09
CA GLN A 18 12.23 27.15 31.36
C GLN A 18 11.75 28.08 32.50
N ARG A 19 11.05 27.52 33.49
CA ARG A 19 11.23 27.67 34.97
C ARG A 19 10.18 26.77 35.66
N ALA A 20 10.53 25.72 36.42
CA ALA A 20 11.20 25.63 37.74
C ALA A 20 10.22 25.67 38.93
N GLY A 21 10.38 24.71 39.86
CA GLY A 21 9.76 24.63 41.19
C GLY A 21 9.24 23.21 41.46
N GLY A 22 10.00 22.30 42.08
CA GLY A 22 10.17 22.13 43.54
C GLY A 22 9.33 20.92 43.96
N GLY A 23 9.72 19.92 44.76
CA GLY A 23 10.79 19.69 45.74
C GLY A 23 10.17 18.83 46.86
N TRP A 24 10.99 18.00 47.52
CA TRP A 24 10.75 17.22 48.77
C TRP A 24 10.11 15.82 48.60
N LEU A 25 10.83 14.70 48.78
CA LEU A 25 11.54 14.05 49.93
C LEU A 25 10.66 13.15 50.82
N TRP A 26 10.97 11.83 50.75
CA TRP A 26 11.11 10.83 51.84
C TRP A 26 9.87 10.50 52.73
N ALA A 27 9.63 9.29 53.23
CA ALA A 27 10.26 7.97 53.15
C ALA A 27 9.37 6.94 53.88
N SER A 28 9.59 5.65 53.60
CA SER A 28 9.48 4.51 54.54
C SER A 28 8.04 4.10 54.98
N SER A 29 7.65 2.86 55.25
CA SER A 29 8.33 1.66 55.74
C SER A 29 7.46 0.40 55.54
N ARG A 30 8.13 -0.69 55.13
CA ARG A 30 8.12 -2.06 55.71
C ARG A 30 6.86 -2.96 55.72
N VAL A 31 7.06 -4.10 55.04
CA VAL A 31 6.97 -5.50 55.53
C VAL A 31 5.59 -6.07 55.83
N PHE A 32 5.18 -7.10 55.07
CA PHE A 32 4.87 -8.46 55.57
C PHE A 32 4.59 -9.40 54.39
N GLY A 33 5.08 -10.65 54.46
CA GLY A 33 4.56 -11.76 53.65
C GLY A 33 5.56 -12.53 52.79
N ALA A 34 6.63 -13.07 53.38
CA ALA A 34 7.27 -14.26 52.83
C ALA A 34 6.37 -15.48 53.08
N ALA A 35 6.39 -16.43 52.13
CA ALA A 35 5.84 -17.80 52.17
C ALA A 35 4.62 -18.08 51.27
N ALA A 36 4.85 -18.07 49.94
CA ALA A 36 4.04 -18.82 48.96
C ALA A 36 4.72 -18.83 47.58
N PHE A 37 5.95 -19.35 47.45
CA PHE A 37 6.62 -19.48 46.14
C PHE A 37 7.51 -20.73 46.06
N LEU A 38 6.93 -21.88 46.36
CA LEU A 38 7.46 -23.18 45.96
C LEU A 38 6.24 -24.05 45.65
N LEU A 39 6.15 -24.56 44.42
CA LEU A 39 5.06 -25.38 43.85
C LEU A 39 3.99 -24.60 43.07
N VAL A 40 4.39 -23.95 41.96
CA VAL A 40 3.56 -23.91 40.75
C VAL A 40 4.34 -24.59 39.63
N SER A 41 4.09 -25.88 39.54
CA SER A 41 3.70 -26.56 38.29
C SER A 41 4.56 -26.30 37.05
N ALA A 42 5.42 -27.27 36.77
CA ALA A 42 6.01 -27.59 35.48
C ALA A 42 4.96 -27.99 34.40
N ALA A 43 3.80 -27.33 34.36
CA ALA A 43 2.64 -27.73 33.57
C ALA A 43 2.06 -26.61 32.66
N VAL A 44 2.73 -25.47 32.53
CA VAL A 44 2.41 -24.46 31.49
C VAL A 44 3.70 -23.93 30.87
N LEU A 45 4.49 -24.82 30.28
CA LEU A 45 5.44 -24.45 29.23
C LEU A 45 4.80 -24.90 27.92
N ARG A 46 3.95 -24.04 27.33
CA ARG A 46 3.80 -24.08 25.88
C ARG A 46 5.21 -23.87 25.35
N ALA A 47 5.77 -24.86 24.66
CA ALA A 47 7.10 -24.77 24.06
C ALA A 47 7.17 -23.44 23.31
N ALA A 48 8.14 -22.58 23.67
CA ALA A 48 8.37 -21.36 22.95
C ALA A 48 8.67 -21.74 21.49
N GLU A 49 8.04 -21.05 20.54
CA GLU A 49 8.25 -21.30 19.11
C GLU A 49 9.71 -20.94 18.78
N ASP A 50 10.47 -21.92 18.28
CA ASP A 50 11.85 -21.69 17.87
C ASP A 50 11.86 -21.02 16.50
N LEU A 51 12.28 -19.76 16.47
CA LEU A 51 12.28 -18.93 15.27
C LEU A 51 13.47 -19.21 14.36
N VAL A 52 14.34 -20.17 14.66
CA VAL A 52 15.56 -20.48 13.86
C VAL A 52 15.68 -21.96 13.44
N GLU A 53 14.71 -22.81 13.76
CA GLU A 53 14.71 -24.23 13.40
C GLU A 53 14.25 -24.40 11.94
N PHE A 54 15.21 -24.48 11.00
CA PHE A 54 14.96 -24.70 9.57
C PHE A 54 15.85 -25.80 9.00
N ASP A 55 15.26 -26.77 8.31
CA ASP A 55 15.99 -27.84 7.62
C ASP A 55 16.67 -27.39 6.32
N ARG A 56 16.25 -26.24 5.78
CA ARG A 56 16.73 -25.65 4.53
C ARG A 56 16.90 -24.14 4.66
N VAL A 57 17.98 -23.60 4.09
CA VAL A 57 18.26 -22.16 4.10
C VAL A 57 17.19 -21.35 3.37
N GLU A 58 16.58 -21.95 2.35
CA GLU A 58 15.48 -21.35 1.60
C GLU A 58 14.28 -21.04 2.49
N ALA A 59 13.92 -21.96 3.38
CA ALA A 59 12.80 -21.78 4.30
C ALA A 59 13.12 -20.69 5.35
N ALA A 60 14.36 -20.63 5.82
CA ALA A 60 14.83 -19.56 6.70
C ALA A 60 14.78 -18.19 6.01
N ALA A 61 15.20 -18.12 4.74
CA ALA A 61 15.15 -16.90 3.94
C ALA A 61 13.71 -16.45 3.62
N ASP A 62 12.80 -17.40 3.36
CA ASP A 62 11.38 -17.11 3.17
C ASP A 62 10.72 -16.61 4.47
N PHE A 63 11.16 -17.13 5.62
CA PHE A 63 10.77 -16.62 6.95
C PHE A 63 11.36 -15.24 7.26
N GLY A 64 12.46 -14.87 6.60
CA GLY A 64 13.08 -13.55 6.65
C GLY A 64 14.43 -13.48 7.34
N TRP A 65 15.06 -14.63 7.60
CA TRP A 65 16.46 -14.69 7.99
C TRP A 65 17.39 -14.43 6.81
N GLN A 66 18.35 -13.54 7.00
CA GLN A 66 19.37 -13.22 6.01
C GLN A 66 20.71 -12.94 6.69
N ALA A 67 21.80 -13.30 6.02
CA ALA A 67 23.11 -12.81 6.41
C ALA A 67 23.26 -11.34 5.97
N SER A 68 23.94 -10.54 6.79
CA SER A 68 24.25 -9.12 6.52
C SER A 68 25.75 -8.93 6.34
N GLY A 69 26.18 -7.97 5.52
CA GLY A 69 27.62 -7.68 5.32
C GLY A 69 28.36 -8.74 4.48
N GLY A 70 27.66 -9.50 3.64
CA GLY A 70 28.27 -10.43 2.68
C GLY A 70 28.57 -11.84 3.20
N GLY A 71 28.19 -12.18 4.43
CA GLY A 71 28.22 -13.56 4.93
C GLY A 71 27.27 -14.47 4.15
N ALA A 72 27.52 -15.78 4.18
CA ALA A 72 26.65 -16.79 3.57
C ALA A 72 25.84 -17.51 4.66
N LEU A 73 24.50 -17.45 4.55
CA LEU A 73 23.59 -18.17 5.44
C LEU A 73 23.43 -19.63 4.95
N THR A 74 23.39 -20.58 5.88
CA THR A 74 23.16 -22.01 5.62
C THR A 74 22.37 -22.62 6.79
N ALA A 75 21.66 -23.73 6.54
CA ALA A 75 21.11 -24.56 7.61
C ALA A 75 22.17 -25.61 8.01
N ALA A 76 22.49 -25.69 9.29
CA ALA A 76 23.47 -26.63 9.84
C ALA A 76 22.77 -27.73 10.63
N ALA A 77 23.22 -28.97 10.45
CA ALA A 77 22.76 -30.11 11.26
C ALA A 77 23.34 -30.10 12.70
N GLU A 78 24.28 -29.19 12.99
CA GLU A 78 24.72 -28.94 14.35
C GLU A 78 23.73 -28.01 15.06
N SER A 79 23.21 -28.42 16.22
CA SER A 79 22.17 -27.72 16.98
C SER A 79 22.37 -27.89 18.49
N ALA A 80 21.84 -26.97 19.29
CA ALA A 80 21.83 -26.99 20.75
C ALA A 80 20.51 -27.49 21.36
N VAL A 81 19.36 -27.17 20.75
CA VAL A 81 18.01 -27.42 21.30
C VAL A 81 17.14 -28.21 20.32
N GLY A 82 17.23 -27.91 19.02
CA GLY A 82 16.45 -28.55 17.96
C GLY A 82 17.26 -29.54 17.11
N ARG A 83 16.89 -29.68 15.84
CA ARG A 83 17.62 -30.51 14.86
C ARG A 83 18.52 -29.68 13.96
N PHE A 84 18.23 -28.39 13.78
CA PHE A 84 18.96 -27.53 12.86
C PHE A 84 19.24 -26.16 13.47
N ALA A 85 20.43 -25.64 13.24
CA ALA A 85 20.75 -24.24 13.55
C ALA A 85 20.92 -23.44 12.25
N LEU A 86 20.77 -22.13 12.35
CA LEU A 86 21.20 -21.23 11.29
C LEU A 86 22.68 -20.92 11.46
N GLN A 87 23.46 -21.22 10.42
CA GLN A 87 24.89 -20.98 10.37
C GLN A 87 25.19 -19.87 9.38
N VAL A 88 26.05 -18.94 9.79
CA VAL A 88 26.68 -17.98 8.89
C VAL A 88 28.18 -18.18 8.89
N THR A 89 28.76 -18.16 7.68
CA THR A 89 30.20 -18.21 7.46
C THR A 89 30.70 -16.86 6.95
N GLY A 90 31.86 -16.42 7.47
CA GLY A 90 32.50 -15.19 7.04
C GLY A 90 33.01 -15.25 5.61
N VAL A 91 33.33 -14.08 5.05
CA VAL A 91 33.91 -13.95 3.71
C VAL A 91 35.07 -12.98 3.79
N ASP A 92 36.25 -13.42 3.34
CA ASP A 92 37.47 -12.63 3.42
C ASP A 92 37.30 -11.24 2.80
N GLY A 93 37.68 -10.21 3.57
CA GLY A 93 37.67 -8.82 3.11
C GLY A 93 36.30 -8.16 3.10
N ARG A 94 35.27 -8.76 3.73
CA ARG A 94 33.96 -8.13 3.94
C ARG A 94 33.60 -8.12 5.42
N GLU A 95 33.32 -6.93 5.96
CA GLU A 95 32.86 -6.78 7.34
C GLU A 95 31.45 -7.36 7.49
N TYR A 96 31.33 -8.42 8.29
CA TYR A 96 30.05 -9.04 8.59
C TYR A 96 29.23 -8.19 9.56
N GLN A 97 27.93 -8.08 9.28
CA GLN A 97 27.00 -7.29 10.10
C GLN A 97 25.97 -8.16 10.82
N GLY A 98 26.22 -9.47 10.92
CA GLY A 98 25.32 -10.39 11.61
C GLY A 98 24.33 -11.13 10.73
N ILE A 99 23.51 -11.92 11.42
CA ILE A 99 22.29 -12.48 10.87
C ILE A 99 21.14 -11.55 11.25
N ARG A 100 20.29 -11.24 10.29
CA ARG A 100 19.14 -10.34 10.45
C ARG A 100 17.86 -11.11 10.21
N LEU A 101 16.87 -10.89 11.05
CA LEU A 101 15.48 -11.27 10.85
C LEU A 101 14.68 -10.05 10.37
N ARG A 102 14.03 -10.18 9.22
CA ARG A 102 13.05 -9.23 8.67
C ARG A 102 11.62 -9.77 8.86
N HIS A 103 11.29 -10.01 10.11
CA HIS A 103 9.97 -10.49 10.54
C HIS A 103 9.57 -9.67 11.76
N ASP A 104 8.30 -9.25 11.78
CA ASP A 104 7.76 -8.46 12.88
C ASP A 104 7.73 -9.30 14.16
N ILE A 105 8.41 -8.82 15.19
CA ILE A 105 8.29 -9.35 16.55
C ILE A 105 7.53 -8.30 17.37
N ASP A 106 6.32 -8.63 17.81
CA ASP A 106 5.54 -7.73 18.65
C ASP A 106 6.00 -7.82 20.11
N LEU A 107 6.66 -6.76 20.59
CA LEU A 107 7.03 -6.60 22.00
C LEU A 107 6.06 -5.68 22.75
N THR A 108 4.91 -5.35 22.17
CA THR A 108 3.91 -4.47 22.82
C THR A 108 3.47 -5.06 24.14
N GLY A 109 3.57 -4.25 25.21
CA GLY A 109 3.21 -4.68 26.56
C GLY A 109 4.27 -5.52 27.28
N ALA A 110 5.46 -5.67 26.71
CA ALA A 110 6.58 -6.35 27.36
C ALA A 110 6.96 -5.71 28.70
N ARG A 111 7.23 -6.58 29.68
CA ARG A 111 7.59 -6.25 31.06
C ARG A 111 9.09 -6.50 31.29
N PRO A 112 9.68 -5.93 32.34
CA PRO A 112 11.11 -6.11 32.61
C PRO A 112 11.57 -7.56 32.80
N ASP A 113 10.67 -8.49 33.13
CA ASP A 113 10.94 -9.91 33.34
C ASP A 113 10.67 -10.79 32.10
N ASP A 114 10.11 -10.22 31.04
CA ASP A 114 9.99 -10.87 29.74
C ASP A 114 11.38 -11.04 29.09
N VAL A 115 11.54 -12.01 28.19
CA VAL A 115 12.87 -12.46 27.77
C VAL A 115 12.97 -12.77 26.28
N ILE A 116 14.15 -12.49 25.73
CA ILE A 116 14.66 -13.07 24.49
C ILE A 116 15.65 -14.17 24.88
N VAL A 117 15.49 -15.36 24.30
CA VAL A 117 16.37 -16.51 24.52
C VAL A 117 16.94 -16.95 23.17
N LEU A 118 18.24 -17.23 23.13
CA LEU A 118 18.89 -17.85 21.98
C LEU A 118 20.12 -18.65 22.42
N HIS A 119 20.52 -19.63 21.64
CA HIS A 119 21.79 -20.35 21.78
C HIS A 119 22.71 -19.91 20.67
N VAL A 120 23.97 -19.63 21.03
CA VAL A 120 24.96 -19.16 20.08
C VAL A 120 26.23 -19.99 20.21
N LYS A 121 26.80 -20.38 19.08
CA LYS A 121 28.15 -20.96 18.99
C LYS A 121 28.94 -20.19 17.94
N GLN A 122 30.11 -19.68 18.29
CA GLN A 122 30.97 -18.97 17.35
C GLN A 122 32.46 -19.15 17.68
N ASN A 123 33.35 -18.91 16.72
CA ASN A 123 34.80 -18.94 16.92
C ASN A 123 35.48 -17.56 16.85
N ALA A 124 34.78 -16.50 16.44
CA ALA A 124 35.36 -15.16 16.23
C ALA A 124 35.55 -14.34 17.52
N SER A 125 34.52 -14.26 18.38
CA SER A 125 34.56 -13.43 19.58
C SER A 125 33.98 -14.09 20.84
N ASP A 126 34.16 -13.45 21.99
CA ASP A 126 33.63 -13.83 23.30
C ASP A 126 32.33 -13.08 23.65
N SER A 127 31.69 -12.42 22.68
CA SER A 127 30.42 -11.72 22.88
C SER A 127 29.50 -11.82 21.67
N VAL A 128 28.19 -11.72 21.93
CA VAL A 128 27.17 -11.56 20.89
C VAL A 128 26.34 -10.33 21.20
N CYS A 129 25.92 -9.61 20.17
CA CYS A 129 25.00 -8.48 20.26
C CYS A 129 23.65 -8.88 19.69
N VAL A 130 22.58 -8.59 20.43
CA VAL A 130 21.22 -8.56 19.89
C VAL A 130 20.82 -7.10 19.73
N ASN A 131 20.42 -6.73 18.51
CA ASN A 131 20.02 -5.38 18.15
C ASN A 131 18.58 -5.41 17.60
N LEU A 132 17.73 -4.61 18.23
CA LEU A 132 16.31 -4.45 17.91
C LEU A 132 16.13 -3.07 17.29
N ARG A 133 15.46 -3.03 16.13
CA ARG A 133 15.08 -1.76 15.51
C ARG A 133 13.65 -1.40 15.90
N LEU A 134 13.49 -0.28 16.60
CA LEU A 134 12.20 0.26 17.03
C LEU A 134 12.00 1.64 16.37
N GLY A 135 11.26 1.67 15.26
CA GLY A 135 11.16 2.85 14.40
C GLY A 135 12.53 3.24 13.82
N GLU A 136 12.99 4.46 14.12
CA GLU A 136 14.31 4.95 13.73
C GLU A 136 15.42 4.61 14.74
N ALA A 137 15.06 4.09 15.92
CA ALA A 137 16.02 3.80 17.00
C ALA A 137 16.59 2.38 16.90
N HIS A 138 17.86 2.24 17.29
CA HIS A 138 18.53 0.96 17.52
C HIS A 138 18.71 0.73 19.01
N VAL A 139 18.06 -0.29 19.54
CA VAL A 139 18.15 -0.71 20.94
C VAL A 139 18.88 -2.04 20.99
N TYR A 140 20.03 -2.08 21.64
CA TYR A 140 20.90 -3.26 21.58
C TYR A 140 21.51 -3.64 22.92
N ARG A 141 21.87 -4.92 23.06
CA ARG A 141 22.50 -5.47 24.26
C ARG A 141 23.51 -6.54 23.87
N TYR A 142 24.68 -6.47 24.52
CA TYR A 142 25.72 -7.48 24.40
C TYR A 142 25.56 -8.53 25.50
N ALA A 143 25.83 -9.78 25.16
CA ALA A 143 25.95 -10.89 26.10
C ALA A 143 27.28 -11.61 25.90
N PRO A 144 27.92 -12.09 26.99
CA PRO A 144 29.12 -12.90 26.88
C PRO A 144 28.79 -14.27 26.28
N VAL A 145 29.70 -14.81 25.45
CA VAL A 145 29.62 -16.17 24.92
C VAL A 145 30.98 -16.87 24.99
N THR A 146 30.95 -18.19 25.03
CA THR A 146 32.17 -19.03 25.06
C THR A 146 32.55 -19.42 23.64
N ARG A 147 33.78 -19.09 23.21
CA ARG A 147 34.27 -19.45 21.88
C ARG A 147 34.28 -20.97 21.68
N GLY A 148 33.78 -21.41 20.53
CA GLY A 148 33.75 -22.81 20.12
C GLY A 148 32.72 -23.69 20.85
N ALA A 149 31.95 -23.12 21.79
CA ALA A 149 30.95 -23.86 22.56
C ALA A 149 29.58 -23.18 22.48
N TRP A 150 28.51 -23.97 22.54
CA TRP A 150 27.16 -23.46 22.65
C TRP A 150 26.99 -22.70 23.97
N THR A 151 26.56 -21.45 23.87
CA THR A 151 26.22 -20.61 25.02
C THR A 151 24.75 -20.23 24.94
N ARG A 152 23.99 -20.51 26.00
CA ARG A 152 22.62 -20.02 26.16
C ARG A 152 22.63 -18.57 26.59
N VAL A 153 22.10 -17.69 25.76
CA VAL A 153 21.94 -16.27 26.00
C VAL A 153 20.49 -15.99 26.38
N VAL A 154 20.29 -15.30 27.52
CA VAL A 154 18.99 -14.85 27.99
C VAL A 154 19.07 -13.35 28.24
N LEU A 155 18.28 -12.59 27.51
CA LEU A 155 18.20 -11.14 27.62
C LEU A 155 16.81 -10.78 28.14
N ASP A 156 16.75 -10.24 29.35
CA ASP A 156 15.53 -9.62 29.86
C ASP A 156 15.18 -8.35 29.06
N LEU A 157 13.88 -8.04 28.98
CA LEU A 157 13.33 -6.87 28.33
C LEU A 157 13.20 -5.68 29.30
N ASP A 158 14.05 -5.59 30.33
CA ASP A 158 14.17 -4.38 31.16
C ASP A 158 14.82 -3.25 30.33
N PRO A 159 14.10 -2.17 29.96
CA PRO A 159 14.66 -1.11 29.15
C PRO A 159 15.94 -0.51 29.75
N GLY A 160 16.11 -0.53 31.07
CA GLY A 160 17.31 -0.02 31.75
C GLY A 160 18.60 -0.79 31.46
N ARG A 161 18.52 -2.01 30.93
CA ARG A 161 19.69 -2.87 30.62
C ARG A 161 20.09 -2.88 29.15
N TRP A 162 19.30 -2.22 28.30
CA TRP A 162 19.60 -2.06 26.88
C TRP A 162 20.28 -0.71 26.64
N VAL A 163 21.08 -0.63 25.57
CA VAL A 163 21.73 0.61 25.15
C VAL A 163 20.77 1.40 24.24
N ASN A 164 20.78 2.73 24.36
CA ASN A 164 19.84 3.65 23.73
C ASN A 164 18.35 3.34 23.95
N PRO A 165 17.91 2.96 25.17
CA PRO A 165 16.50 2.66 25.42
C PRO A 165 15.64 3.93 25.50
N LYS A 166 16.26 5.11 25.50
CA LYS A 166 15.62 6.38 25.85
C LYS A 166 14.61 6.77 24.78
N ASN A 167 13.32 6.74 25.16
CA ASN A 167 12.14 7.33 24.50
C ASN A 167 11.30 6.40 23.59
N VAL A 168 11.53 5.08 23.56
CA VAL A 168 10.66 4.17 22.80
C VAL A 168 10.15 3.06 23.72
N PRO A 169 8.86 3.04 24.08
CA PRO A 169 8.29 1.86 24.75
C PRO A 169 8.46 0.64 23.83
N TRP A 170 8.53 -0.56 24.40
CA TRP A 170 8.48 -1.77 23.60
C TRP A 170 7.23 -1.77 22.72
N GLY A 171 7.41 -2.21 21.48
CA GLY A 171 6.38 -2.23 20.45
C GLY A 171 6.77 -3.18 19.33
N LEU A 172 6.25 -2.95 18.14
CA LEU A 172 6.59 -3.74 16.96
C LEU A 172 8.08 -3.59 16.59
N VAL A 173 8.79 -4.71 16.52
CA VAL A 173 10.18 -4.82 16.07
C VAL A 173 10.20 -5.40 14.65
N PRO A 174 10.22 -4.55 13.62
CA PRO A 174 10.23 -4.99 12.22
C PRO A 174 11.55 -5.58 11.74
N SER A 175 12.62 -5.35 12.50
CA SER A 175 13.91 -5.97 12.22
C SER A 175 14.72 -6.19 13.48
N LEU A 176 15.31 -7.38 13.55
CA LEU A 176 16.22 -7.81 14.59
C LEU A 176 17.52 -8.27 13.95
N SER A 177 18.67 -7.95 14.54
CA SER A 177 19.96 -8.47 14.10
C SER A 177 20.72 -9.07 15.27
N VAL A 178 21.33 -10.24 15.04
CA VAL A 178 22.25 -10.88 15.97
C VAL A 178 23.63 -10.92 15.32
N TYR A 179 24.61 -10.30 15.95
CA TYR A 179 25.94 -10.17 15.37
C TYR A 179 27.06 -10.28 16.40
N THR A 180 28.25 -10.55 15.91
CA THR A 180 29.48 -10.59 16.69
C THR A 180 30.47 -9.58 16.10
N LYS A 181 31.24 -8.91 16.94
CA LYS A 181 32.24 -7.93 16.47
C LYS A 181 33.45 -8.66 15.90
N GLY A 182 34.03 -8.12 14.83
CA GLY A 182 35.28 -8.62 14.25
C GLY A 182 35.15 -9.98 13.59
N PHE A 183 33.98 -10.27 13.01
CA PHE A 183 33.75 -11.44 12.17
C PHE A 183 33.98 -11.04 10.72
N ASP A 184 35.11 -11.40 10.12
CA ASP A 184 35.51 -10.96 8.78
C ASP A 184 36.38 -11.95 8.02
N ARG A 185 36.62 -13.15 8.58
CA ARG A 185 37.45 -14.19 7.96
C ARG A 185 36.62 -15.36 7.44
N ALA A 186 37.06 -15.98 6.35
CA ALA A 186 36.38 -17.13 5.74
C ALA A 186 36.32 -18.38 6.64
N ASP A 187 37.20 -18.50 7.64
CA ASP A 187 37.22 -19.59 8.62
C ASP A 187 36.35 -19.33 9.86
N GLU A 188 35.73 -18.14 9.95
CA GLU A 188 34.85 -17.79 11.05
C GLU A 188 33.42 -18.26 10.80
N VAL A 189 32.84 -18.85 11.85
CA VAL A 189 31.51 -19.46 11.82
C VAL A 189 30.71 -18.96 13.02
N PHE A 190 29.46 -18.60 12.76
CA PHE A 190 28.48 -18.16 13.75
C PHE A 190 27.20 -18.98 13.59
N LEU A 191 26.82 -19.73 14.62
CA LEU A 191 25.56 -20.48 14.67
C LEU A 191 24.61 -19.86 15.69
N ILE A 192 23.33 -19.81 15.32
CA ILE A 192 22.22 -19.42 16.18
C ILE A 192 21.14 -20.50 16.17
N ASP A 193 20.64 -20.84 17.36
CA ASP A 193 19.65 -21.89 17.58
C ASP A 193 18.71 -21.53 18.76
N GLY A 194 17.53 -22.15 18.87
CA GLY A 194 16.62 -21.97 20.01
C GLY A 194 16.16 -20.53 20.22
N PHE A 195 16.02 -19.75 19.15
CA PHE A 195 15.67 -18.34 19.23
C PHE A 195 14.20 -18.20 19.57
N SER A 196 13.89 -17.61 20.71
CA SER A 196 12.51 -17.41 21.15
C SER A 196 12.36 -16.10 21.92
N VAL A 197 11.15 -15.55 21.88
CA VAL A 197 10.78 -14.33 22.59
C VAL A 197 9.53 -14.63 23.41
N THR A 198 9.52 -14.22 24.67
CA THR A 198 8.37 -14.34 25.56
C THR A 198 7.96 -12.96 26.02
N VAL A 199 6.67 -12.62 25.84
CA VAL A 199 6.05 -11.34 26.22
C VAL A 199 4.81 -11.63 27.05
N ALA A 200 4.68 -11.01 28.23
CA ALA A 200 3.60 -11.24 29.19
C ALA A 200 3.37 -12.73 29.51
N GLY A 201 4.44 -13.53 29.53
CA GLY A 201 4.39 -14.99 29.78
C GLY A 201 3.86 -15.83 28.60
N GLN A 202 3.69 -15.23 27.42
CA GLN A 202 3.33 -15.94 26.19
C GLN A 202 4.49 -15.86 25.21
N ALA A 203 4.77 -16.95 24.48
CA ALA A 203 5.70 -16.87 23.36
C ALA A 203 5.16 -15.84 22.36
N ALA A 204 5.99 -14.86 21.99
CA ALA A 204 5.65 -13.95 20.91
C ALA A 204 5.48 -14.81 19.66
N ALA A 205 4.27 -14.82 19.10
CA ALA A 205 3.93 -15.72 18.02
C ALA A 205 4.79 -15.39 16.78
N ALA A 206 5.45 -16.40 16.22
CA ALA A 206 5.82 -16.31 14.82
C ALA A 206 4.50 -16.32 14.02
N VAL A 207 4.43 -15.59 12.91
CA VAL A 207 3.37 -15.91 11.95
C VAL A 207 3.78 -17.27 11.37
N ARG A 208 3.06 -18.32 11.77
CA ARG A 208 3.35 -19.70 11.39
C ARG A 208 3.63 -19.78 9.90
N GLY A 209 4.78 -20.38 9.55
CA GLY A 209 5.04 -20.83 8.19
C GLY A 209 4.01 -21.91 7.86
N MET A 210 2.92 -21.51 7.21
CA MET A 210 1.88 -22.45 6.81
C MET A 210 2.40 -23.42 5.74
N ALA A 211 1.84 -24.63 5.73
CA ALA A 211 2.31 -25.81 4.99
C ALA A 211 2.78 -25.53 3.55
N ASP A 212 3.93 -26.11 3.20
CA ASP A 212 4.49 -26.17 1.85
C ASP A 212 3.53 -26.93 0.90
N PRO A 213 2.92 -26.28 -0.11
CA PRO A 213 1.99 -26.93 -1.03
C PRO A 213 2.75 -27.72 -2.09
N THR A 214 3.62 -28.65 -1.69
CA THR A 214 4.27 -29.61 -2.61
C THR A 214 3.27 -30.57 -3.26
N ALA A 215 2.07 -30.69 -2.67
CA ALA A 215 0.90 -31.31 -3.26
C ALA A 215 -0.33 -30.51 -2.82
N TRP A 216 -0.92 -29.73 -3.74
CA TRP A 216 -2.17 -29.01 -3.52
C TRP A 216 -3.22 -29.42 -4.58
N THR A 217 -4.47 -29.63 -4.17
CA THR A 217 -5.64 -29.85 -5.06
C THR A 217 -6.88 -29.16 -4.51
N PHE A 218 -7.48 -28.17 -5.18
CA PHE A 218 -8.68 -27.52 -4.64
C PHE A 218 -9.93 -28.43 -4.69
N PRO A 219 -10.77 -28.46 -3.63
CA PRO A 219 -10.52 -27.90 -2.30
C PRO A 219 -9.56 -28.80 -1.50
N GLN A 220 -8.38 -28.28 -1.17
CA GLN A 220 -7.52 -28.91 -0.17
C GLN A 220 -7.63 -28.09 1.09
N GLU A 221 -8.09 -28.77 2.12
CA GLU A 221 -8.34 -28.21 3.41
C GLU A 221 -7.25 -28.68 4.37
N THR A 222 -6.55 -27.74 4.99
CA THR A 222 -5.74 -28.03 6.16
C THR A 222 -6.54 -27.66 7.42
N ALA A 223 -6.01 -28.01 8.58
CA ALA A 223 -6.58 -27.58 9.86
C ALA A 223 -6.61 -26.05 10.00
N GLU A 224 -5.74 -25.34 9.28
CA GLU A 224 -5.50 -23.90 9.47
C GLU A 224 -5.99 -23.06 8.28
N ALA A 225 -6.18 -23.64 7.08
CA ALA A 225 -6.53 -22.89 5.88
C ALA A 225 -7.26 -23.69 4.80
N TRP A 226 -7.88 -22.94 3.88
CA TRP A 226 -8.31 -23.41 2.55
C TRP A 226 -7.24 -23.08 1.52
N LEU A 227 -6.90 -24.04 0.66
CA LEU A 227 -5.91 -23.86 -0.41
C LEU A 227 -6.61 -23.83 -1.78
N ILE A 228 -6.57 -22.69 -2.47
CA ILE A 228 -7.14 -22.46 -3.82
C ILE A 228 -6.01 -22.25 -4.83
N GLY A 229 -6.12 -22.80 -6.05
CA GLY A 229 -5.02 -22.70 -7.02
C GLY A 229 -5.19 -23.52 -8.30
N ASP A 230 -4.15 -23.45 -9.14
CA ASP A 230 -3.94 -24.24 -10.34
C ASP A 230 -2.46 -24.68 -10.47
N ALA A 231 -2.12 -25.34 -11.58
CA ALA A 231 -0.76 -25.85 -11.81
C ALA A 231 0.35 -24.77 -11.80
N ASP A 232 -0.02 -23.49 -11.82
CA ASP A 232 0.89 -22.36 -11.89
C ASP A 232 0.99 -21.60 -10.56
N ALA A 233 -0.13 -21.42 -9.84
CA ALA A 233 -0.15 -20.74 -8.54
C ALA A 233 -1.08 -21.39 -7.51
N ALA A 234 -0.71 -21.29 -6.24
CA ALA A 234 -1.52 -21.71 -5.11
C ALA A 234 -1.62 -20.59 -4.07
N TRP A 235 -2.75 -20.51 -3.38
CA TRP A 235 -3.06 -19.46 -2.41
C TRP A 235 -3.70 -20.07 -1.17
N ALA A 236 -3.33 -19.54 -0.01
CA ALA A 236 -3.83 -20.00 1.28
C ALA A 236 -4.72 -18.94 1.94
N ILE A 237 -5.95 -19.33 2.30
CA ILE A 237 -6.89 -18.50 3.06
C ILE A 237 -7.08 -19.08 4.45
N GLU A 238 -6.76 -18.31 5.49
CA GLU A 238 -6.81 -18.75 6.89
C GLU A 238 -8.25 -19.00 7.37
N ARG A 239 -8.49 -20.11 8.08
CA ARG A 239 -9.81 -20.47 8.59
C ARG A 239 -10.34 -19.57 9.69
N ALA A 240 -9.46 -19.03 10.51
CA ALA A 240 -9.84 -18.21 11.66
C ALA A 240 -10.40 -16.85 11.22
N SER A 241 -9.69 -16.17 10.32
CA SER A 241 -9.98 -14.79 9.92
C SER A 241 -10.48 -14.64 8.49
N GLY A 242 -10.18 -15.60 7.61
CA GLY A 242 -10.44 -15.49 6.19
C GLY A 242 -9.46 -14.61 5.43
N ARG A 243 -8.30 -14.25 6.01
CA ARG A 243 -7.24 -13.49 5.32
C ARG A 243 -6.36 -14.39 4.43
N VAL A 244 -5.66 -13.81 3.47
CA VAL A 244 -4.68 -14.54 2.66
C VAL A 244 -3.38 -14.67 3.46
N VAL A 245 -2.95 -15.89 3.74
CA VAL A 245 -1.73 -16.19 4.53
C VAL A 245 -0.63 -16.82 3.71
N GLY A 246 -0.77 -16.86 2.38
CA GLY A 246 0.33 -17.26 1.50
C GLY A 246 -0.06 -17.32 0.03
N GLY A 247 0.96 -17.22 -0.82
CA GLY A 247 0.85 -17.38 -2.28
C GLY A 247 2.15 -17.93 -2.85
N TRP A 248 2.05 -18.97 -3.66
CA TRP A 248 3.17 -19.74 -4.18
C TRP A 248 3.16 -19.79 -5.70
N ASN A 249 4.35 -19.78 -6.28
CA ASN A 249 4.58 -20.27 -7.64
C ASN A 249 4.73 -21.80 -7.56
N VAL A 250 3.73 -22.52 -8.07
CA VAL A 250 3.67 -23.99 -7.98
C VAL A 250 4.77 -24.63 -8.82
N ARG A 251 5.15 -24.03 -9.96
CA ARG A 251 6.19 -24.57 -10.83
C ARG A 251 7.58 -24.55 -10.22
N THR A 252 7.86 -23.53 -9.40
CA THR A 252 9.16 -23.38 -8.73
C THR A 252 9.15 -23.80 -7.27
N ALA A 253 7.98 -24.19 -6.74
CA ALA A 253 7.75 -24.48 -5.33
C ALA A 253 8.22 -23.34 -4.40
N GLN A 254 8.25 -22.10 -4.90
CA GLN A 254 8.69 -20.94 -4.13
C GLN A 254 7.48 -20.14 -3.65
N ARG A 255 7.49 -19.77 -2.36
CA ARG A 255 6.53 -18.84 -1.79
C ARG A 255 6.92 -17.41 -2.14
N TYR A 256 6.03 -16.68 -2.80
CA TYR A 256 6.24 -15.27 -3.16
C TYR A 256 5.51 -14.33 -2.20
N LEU A 257 4.30 -14.71 -1.79
CA LEU A 257 3.48 -13.97 -0.85
C LEU A 257 3.55 -14.63 0.54
N ALA A 258 4.01 -13.90 1.53
CA ALA A 258 3.94 -14.29 2.94
C ALA A 258 2.51 -14.07 3.49
N GLY A 259 1.81 -13.03 3.05
CA GLY A 259 0.39 -12.85 3.36
C GLY A 259 -0.15 -11.55 2.77
N ALA A 260 -1.47 -11.43 2.73
CA ALA A 260 -2.16 -10.18 2.46
C ALA A 260 -3.24 -9.96 3.54
N THR A 261 -3.14 -8.84 4.25
CA THR A 261 -4.01 -8.50 5.38
C THR A 261 -4.65 -7.14 5.14
N GLY A 262 -5.94 -7.06 5.38
CA GLY A 262 -6.73 -5.85 5.33
C GLY A 262 -6.63 -5.00 6.59
N ARG A 263 -6.62 -3.68 6.42
CA ARG A 263 -6.91 -2.72 7.48
C ARG A 263 -8.17 -1.94 7.11
N TYR A 264 -9.13 -1.93 8.03
CA TYR A 264 -10.41 -1.27 7.86
C TYR A 264 -10.41 0.00 8.70
N HIS A 265 -10.58 1.16 8.06
CA HIS A 265 -10.76 2.43 8.73
C HIS A 265 -12.23 2.84 8.59
N VAL A 266 -13.02 2.63 9.63
CA VAL A 266 -14.42 3.06 9.66
C VAL A 266 -14.48 4.39 10.37
N GLU A 267 -14.91 5.42 9.64
CA GLU A 267 -15.00 6.78 10.17
C GLU A 267 -16.40 7.37 10.03
N ASP A 268 -16.73 8.24 10.96
CA ASP A 268 -17.86 9.17 10.88
C ASP A 268 -17.36 10.59 11.19
N ARG A 269 -18.27 11.53 11.45
CA ARG A 269 -17.91 12.92 11.75
C ARG A 269 -17.11 13.06 13.07
N ALA A 270 -17.32 12.17 14.04
CA ALA A 270 -16.80 12.31 15.41
C ALA A 270 -15.69 11.30 15.75
N SER A 271 -15.60 10.20 15.00
CA SER A 271 -14.79 9.04 15.36
C SER A 271 -14.12 8.39 14.16
N LEU A 272 -13.00 7.71 14.45
CA LEU A 272 -12.30 6.83 13.54
C LEU A 272 -11.95 5.56 14.32
N VAL A 273 -12.46 4.43 13.86
CA VAL A 273 -12.10 3.11 14.37
C VAL A 273 -11.25 2.41 13.31
N THR A 274 -10.13 1.84 13.74
CA THR A 274 -9.27 1.04 12.87
C THR A 274 -9.30 -0.40 13.35
N ALA A 275 -9.59 -1.32 12.45
CA ALA A 275 -9.59 -2.76 12.71
C ALA A 275 -8.67 -3.47 11.71
N ASP A 276 -8.17 -4.64 12.11
CA ASP A 276 -7.27 -5.47 11.34
C ASP A 276 -7.97 -6.76 10.92
N GLU A 277 -7.79 -7.16 9.66
CA GLU A 277 -8.34 -8.39 9.09
C GLU A 277 -7.87 -9.63 9.87
N ALA A 278 -6.69 -9.62 10.48
CA ALA A 278 -6.21 -10.72 11.31
C ALA A 278 -7.06 -10.95 12.58
N ALA A 279 -7.81 -9.94 13.03
CA ALA A 279 -8.74 -10.04 14.14
C ALA A 279 -10.17 -10.39 13.70
N ASP A 280 -10.42 -10.56 12.41
CA ASP A 280 -11.70 -11.07 11.92
C ASP A 280 -11.94 -12.48 12.44
N ARG A 281 -13.21 -12.81 12.64
CA ARG A 281 -13.67 -14.17 12.93
C ARG A 281 -14.60 -14.64 11.83
N VAL A 282 -14.26 -15.73 11.16
CA VAL A 282 -15.16 -16.43 10.24
C VAL A 282 -16.32 -17.03 11.03
N VAL A 283 -17.54 -16.66 10.67
CA VAL A 283 -18.79 -17.17 11.27
C VAL A 283 -19.57 -18.07 10.32
N ALA A 284 -19.32 -17.97 9.01
CA ALA A 284 -19.82 -18.90 8.01
C ALA A 284 -18.84 -19.01 6.84
N ALA A 285 -18.80 -20.19 6.21
CA ALA A 285 -18.01 -20.46 5.02
C ALA A 285 -18.84 -21.29 4.04
N ASP A 286 -18.75 -20.95 2.76
CA ASP A 286 -19.36 -21.67 1.64
C ASP A 286 -18.28 -21.94 0.58
N VAL A 287 -18.14 -23.21 0.20
CA VAL A 287 -17.09 -23.69 -0.71
C VAL A 287 -17.75 -24.24 -1.97
N ASP A 288 -17.45 -23.62 -3.09
CA ASP A 288 -17.85 -24.09 -4.42
C ASP A 288 -16.60 -24.64 -5.14
N ALA A 289 -16.39 -25.95 -4.99
CA ALA A 289 -15.28 -26.68 -5.59
C ALA A 289 -15.24 -26.51 -7.12
N GLY A 290 -16.40 -26.57 -7.77
CA GLY A 290 -16.50 -26.54 -9.23
C GLY A 290 -16.18 -25.17 -9.82
N ALA A 291 -16.54 -24.10 -9.12
CA ALA A 291 -16.23 -22.73 -9.53
C ALA A 291 -14.90 -22.20 -8.97
N GLN A 292 -14.11 -23.03 -8.28
CA GLN A 292 -12.92 -22.58 -7.57
C GLN A 292 -13.21 -21.31 -6.72
N ARG A 293 -14.23 -21.38 -5.87
CA ARG A 293 -14.73 -20.22 -5.14
C ARG A 293 -14.95 -20.52 -3.66
N LEU A 294 -14.53 -19.58 -2.82
CA LEU A 294 -14.75 -19.59 -1.37
C LEU A 294 -15.44 -18.29 -0.97
N THR A 295 -16.59 -18.39 -0.32
CA THR A 295 -17.29 -17.23 0.26
C THR A 295 -17.32 -17.35 1.77
N LEU A 296 -16.85 -16.33 2.46
CA LEU A 296 -16.78 -16.25 3.91
C LEU A 296 -17.63 -15.10 4.41
N ARG A 297 -18.34 -15.33 5.51
CA ARG A 297 -18.92 -14.27 6.32
C ARG A 297 -18.09 -14.13 7.58
N CYS A 298 -17.58 -12.93 7.81
CA CYS A 298 -16.74 -12.60 8.96
C CYS A 298 -17.37 -11.48 9.79
N VAL A 299 -16.96 -11.40 11.05
CA VAL A 299 -17.23 -10.28 11.97
C VAL A 299 -15.93 -9.80 12.58
N ASN A 300 -15.86 -8.52 12.95
CA ASN A 300 -14.71 -7.96 13.66
C ASN A 300 -15.17 -7.27 14.94
N GLU A 301 -14.71 -7.74 16.10
CA GLU A 301 -15.20 -7.24 17.40
C GLU A 301 -14.78 -5.81 17.69
N ALA A 302 -13.74 -5.29 17.04
CA ALA A 302 -13.33 -3.90 17.19
C ALA A 302 -14.35 -2.92 16.58
N ILE A 303 -15.23 -3.39 15.68
CA ILE A 303 -16.28 -2.58 15.05
C ILE A 303 -17.63 -3.29 15.26
N PRO A 304 -18.36 -2.99 16.34
CA PRO A 304 -19.65 -3.63 16.62
C PRO A 304 -20.66 -3.46 15.47
N GLY A 305 -21.37 -4.54 15.13
CA GLY A 305 -22.34 -4.57 14.03
C GLY A 305 -21.72 -4.63 12.63
N PHE A 306 -20.39 -4.77 12.52
CA PHE A 306 -19.68 -4.86 11.25
C PHE A 306 -19.63 -6.29 10.72
N THR A 307 -20.25 -6.52 9.58
CA THR A 307 -20.19 -7.78 8.83
C THR A 307 -19.34 -7.58 7.59
N ILE A 308 -18.49 -8.57 7.30
CA ILE A 308 -17.61 -8.58 6.14
C ILE A 308 -17.92 -9.84 5.34
N GLU A 309 -18.36 -9.70 4.09
CA GLU A 309 -18.35 -10.81 3.13
C GLU A 309 -17.02 -10.80 2.40
N LYS A 310 -16.30 -11.92 2.42
CA LYS A 310 -15.08 -12.13 1.65
C LYS A 310 -15.32 -13.21 0.63
N ARG A 311 -15.14 -12.91 -0.65
CA ARG A 311 -15.25 -13.87 -1.74
C ARG A 311 -13.92 -14.00 -2.44
N TYR A 312 -13.43 -15.22 -2.52
CA TYR A 312 -12.23 -15.61 -3.23
C TYR A 312 -12.63 -16.43 -4.46
N THR A 313 -12.07 -16.11 -5.62
CA THR A 313 -12.31 -16.86 -6.86
C THR A 313 -11.00 -16.98 -7.61
N LEU A 314 -10.72 -18.17 -8.11
CA LEU A 314 -9.58 -18.39 -8.98
C LEU A 314 -9.94 -18.07 -10.43
N ASP A 315 -9.12 -17.24 -11.07
CA ASP A 315 -9.22 -16.91 -12.49
C ASP A 315 -7.87 -17.19 -13.17
N GLY A 316 -7.73 -18.38 -13.75
CA GLY A 316 -6.44 -18.95 -14.14
C GLY A 316 -5.57 -19.16 -12.91
N HIS A 317 -4.41 -18.50 -12.85
CA HIS A 317 -3.51 -18.52 -11.69
C HIS A 317 -3.73 -17.32 -10.74
N ARG A 318 -4.69 -16.44 -11.06
CA ARG A 318 -4.94 -15.19 -10.34
C ARG A 318 -5.96 -15.42 -9.24
N LEU A 319 -5.68 -14.92 -8.04
CA LEU A 319 -6.66 -14.89 -6.96
C LEU A 319 -7.43 -13.58 -7.02
N LEU A 320 -8.72 -13.64 -7.39
CA LEU A 320 -9.64 -12.52 -7.27
C LEU A 320 -10.22 -12.52 -5.85
N ARG A 321 -10.15 -11.36 -5.18
CA ARG A 321 -10.79 -11.14 -3.87
C ARG A 321 -11.82 -10.02 -4.00
N ARG A 322 -13.04 -10.28 -3.52
CA ARG A 322 -14.08 -9.27 -3.29
C ARG A 322 -14.36 -9.18 -1.80
N LEU A 323 -14.32 -7.97 -1.27
CA LEU A 323 -14.72 -7.64 0.10
C LEU A 323 -15.97 -6.77 0.03
N ALA A 324 -17.01 -7.11 0.78
CA ALA A 324 -18.18 -6.25 0.96
C ALA A 324 -18.45 -6.02 2.44
N PHE A 325 -18.75 -4.77 2.78
CA PHE A 325 -18.87 -4.29 4.13
C PHE A 325 -20.30 -3.85 4.43
N GLU A 326 -20.85 -4.41 5.49
CA GLU A 326 -22.15 -4.03 6.03
C GLU A 326 -21.99 -3.58 7.48
N LEU A 327 -22.82 -2.62 7.88
CA LEU A 327 -22.88 -2.11 9.24
C LEU A 327 -24.34 -1.90 9.61
N ASP A 328 -24.72 -2.30 10.83
CA ASP A 328 -26.09 -2.16 11.33
C ASP A 328 -26.60 -0.70 11.28
N GLU A 329 -25.71 0.27 11.55
CA GLU A 329 -25.99 1.70 11.50
C GLU A 329 -25.05 2.44 10.53
N PRO A 330 -25.29 2.37 9.21
CA PRO A 330 -24.32 2.82 8.20
C PRO A 330 -24.39 4.33 7.90
N ARG A 331 -25.47 5.01 8.31
CA ARG A 331 -25.75 6.39 7.89
C ARG A 331 -24.63 7.35 8.33
N GLY A 332 -24.01 8.01 7.35
CA GLY A 332 -22.97 9.00 7.59
C GLY A 332 -21.61 8.41 7.98
N ARG A 333 -21.43 7.10 7.77
CA ARG A 333 -20.17 6.40 8.00
C ARG A 333 -19.51 6.01 6.68
N PHE A 334 -18.19 5.97 6.70
CA PHE A 334 -17.35 5.64 5.56
C PHE A 334 -16.37 4.55 5.95
N VAL A 335 -15.97 3.72 4.98
CA VAL A 335 -14.92 2.73 5.16
C VAL A 335 -13.80 3.00 4.16
N THR A 336 -12.59 3.24 4.66
CA THR A 336 -11.37 3.13 3.85
C THR A 336 -10.81 1.72 4.02
N TYR A 337 -10.60 1.04 2.90
CA TYR A 337 -9.97 -0.28 2.90
C TYR A 337 -8.52 -0.19 2.45
N ASN A 338 -7.58 -0.64 3.28
CA ASN A 338 -6.17 -0.74 2.94
C ASN A 338 -5.75 -2.20 2.89
N ALA A 339 -5.21 -2.65 1.76
CA ALA A 339 -4.65 -3.99 1.63
C ALA A 339 -3.12 -3.92 1.80
N ALA A 340 -2.63 -4.54 2.87
CA ALA A 340 -1.22 -4.76 3.12
C ALA A 340 -0.80 -6.09 2.50
N VAL A 341 0.26 -6.06 1.69
CA VAL A 341 0.88 -7.22 1.06
C VAL A 341 2.28 -7.37 1.66
N ASP A 342 2.56 -8.57 2.14
CA ASP A 342 3.87 -8.99 2.61
C ASP A 342 4.44 -10.04 1.66
N LEU A 343 5.51 -9.70 0.97
CA LEU A 343 6.26 -10.61 0.13
C LEU A 343 7.32 -11.33 0.98
N THR A 344 7.70 -12.55 0.58
CA THR A 344 8.84 -13.21 1.20
C THR A 344 10.12 -12.43 0.89
N PRO A 345 11.03 -12.21 1.87
CA PRO A 345 12.24 -11.44 1.63
C PRO A 345 13.08 -12.02 0.48
N ARG A 346 13.18 -13.35 0.38
CA ARG A 346 13.84 -14.05 -0.72
C ARG A 346 13.31 -13.67 -2.11
N PHE A 347 12.00 -13.50 -2.27
CA PHE A 347 11.41 -13.10 -3.55
C PHE A 347 11.50 -11.58 -3.79
N ARG A 348 11.29 -10.79 -2.73
CA ARG A 348 11.30 -9.33 -2.79
C ARG A 348 12.67 -8.75 -3.06
N ASP A 349 13.70 -9.26 -2.39
CA ASP A 349 15.03 -8.64 -2.36
C ASP A 349 15.71 -8.69 -3.73
N GLY A 350 16.28 -7.57 -4.15
CA GLY A 350 16.80 -7.39 -5.52
C GLY A 350 15.73 -7.18 -6.60
N GLY A 351 14.45 -7.16 -6.22
CA GLY A 351 13.34 -6.85 -7.11
C GLY A 351 13.09 -5.35 -7.29
N TYR A 352 12.21 -5.03 -8.22
CA TYR A 352 11.83 -3.67 -8.58
C TYR A 352 10.32 -3.49 -8.45
N TYR A 353 9.90 -2.47 -7.72
CA TYR A 353 8.51 -2.07 -7.62
C TYR A 353 8.10 -1.17 -8.79
N MET A 354 6.90 -1.41 -9.30
CA MET A 354 6.15 -0.49 -10.15
C MET A 354 4.85 -0.15 -9.42
N HIS A 355 4.48 1.12 -9.43
CA HIS A 355 3.20 1.60 -8.89
C HIS A 355 2.47 2.35 -10.00
N GLY A 356 1.20 1.99 -10.24
CA GLY A 356 0.43 2.49 -11.39
C GLY A 356 1.16 2.28 -12.73
N LEU A 357 1.25 3.34 -13.55
CA LEU A 357 2.02 3.38 -14.81
C LEU A 357 3.41 4.03 -14.64
N GLY A 358 3.96 4.02 -13.42
CA GLY A 358 5.25 4.64 -13.11
C GLY A 358 6.47 3.82 -13.57
N ALA A 359 7.65 4.43 -13.47
CA ALA A 359 8.91 3.72 -13.68
C ALA A 359 9.14 2.65 -12.60
N LEU A 360 9.86 1.60 -12.96
CA LEU A 360 10.42 0.64 -12.02
C LEU A 360 11.41 1.36 -11.09
N VAL A 361 11.23 1.15 -9.79
CA VAL A 361 12.16 1.61 -8.76
C VAL A 361 12.63 0.38 -7.97
N PRO A 362 13.89 0.32 -7.51
CA PRO A 362 14.31 -0.75 -6.62
C PRO A 362 13.37 -0.87 -5.41
N ALA A 363 13.05 -2.11 -5.01
CA ALA A 363 12.27 -2.33 -3.81
C ALA A 363 12.95 -1.64 -2.61
N PRO A 364 12.31 -0.68 -1.94
CA PRO A 364 12.97 0.17 -0.95
C PRO A 364 13.26 -0.62 0.32
N ASP A 365 14.49 -0.54 0.83
CA ASP A 365 14.83 -1.13 2.14
C ASP A 365 14.38 -0.21 3.28
N VAL A 366 13.08 -0.21 3.56
CA VAL A 366 12.49 0.50 4.70
C VAL A 366 12.45 -0.42 5.91
N ALA A 367 12.74 0.12 7.08
CA ALA A 367 12.66 -0.66 8.30
C ALA A 367 11.38 -0.45 9.09
N ALA A 368 10.56 0.52 8.71
CA ALA A 368 9.24 0.71 9.27
C ALA A 368 8.32 1.17 8.15
N THR A 369 7.01 0.98 8.35
CA THR A 369 6.01 1.45 7.40
C THR A 369 6.18 2.93 7.15
N THR A 370 6.48 3.28 5.90
CA THR A 370 6.79 4.66 5.49
C THR A 370 5.84 5.06 4.37
N ARG A 371 5.17 6.19 4.53
CA ARG A 371 4.31 6.74 3.49
C ARG A 371 5.15 7.05 2.25
N SER A 372 4.64 6.70 1.07
CA SER A 372 5.29 7.08 -0.18
C SER A 372 5.37 8.60 -0.30
N GLU A 373 6.53 9.12 -0.70
CA GLU A 373 6.73 10.56 -0.97
C GLU A 373 5.92 11.03 -2.18
N ARG A 374 5.46 10.09 -3.03
CA ARG A 374 4.63 10.43 -4.18
C ARG A 374 3.24 10.85 -3.70
N LYS A 375 2.78 11.98 -4.22
CA LYS A 375 1.50 12.58 -3.84
C LYS A 375 0.27 11.79 -4.33
N GLY A 376 0.40 10.79 -5.21
CA GLY A 376 -0.73 9.98 -5.69
C GLY A 376 -0.98 8.71 -4.85
N SER A 377 -2.20 8.18 -4.88
CA SER A 377 -2.56 6.90 -4.28
C SER A 377 -2.78 5.85 -5.39
N PRO A 378 -1.73 5.17 -5.88
CA PRO A 378 -1.86 4.13 -6.90
C PRO A 378 -2.76 3.00 -6.40
N LYS A 379 -3.42 2.31 -7.33
CA LYS A 379 -4.31 1.18 -7.07
C LYS A 379 -3.80 -0.11 -7.73
N LEU A 380 -2.54 -0.07 -8.15
CA LEU A 380 -1.76 -1.15 -8.73
C LEU A 380 -0.35 -1.07 -8.16
N MET A 381 0.10 -2.19 -7.62
CA MET A 381 1.47 -2.45 -7.21
C MET A 381 1.95 -3.72 -7.90
N LEU A 382 3.19 -3.69 -8.38
CA LEU A 382 3.84 -4.85 -8.99
C LEU A 382 5.27 -4.92 -8.47
N LEU A 383 5.75 -6.13 -8.16
CA LEU A 383 7.16 -6.43 -8.01
C LEU A 383 7.61 -7.28 -9.20
N HIS A 384 8.58 -6.76 -9.96
CA HIS A 384 9.32 -7.50 -10.97
C HIS A 384 10.61 -8.06 -10.34
N GLN A 385 10.79 -9.38 -10.39
CA GLN A 385 11.99 -10.05 -9.88
C GLN A 385 12.77 -10.68 -11.05
N PRO A 386 13.74 -9.96 -11.65
CA PRO A 386 14.44 -10.42 -12.85
C PRO A 386 15.21 -11.73 -12.62
N ALA A 387 15.76 -11.94 -11.43
CA ALA A 387 16.51 -13.16 -11.11
C ALA A 387 15.62 -14.41 -11.05
N ALA A 388 14.36 -14.25 -10.63
CA ALA A 388 13.39 -15.33 -10.61
C ALA A 388 12.76 -15.57 -11.99
N GLY A 389 12.77 -14.57 -12.88
CA GLY A 389 12.02 -14.62 -14.14
C GLY A 389 10.50 -14.59 -13.93
N TYR A 390 10.05 -14.11 -12.77
CA TYR A 390 8.64 -13.99 -12.38
C TYR A 390 8.40 -12.64 -11.71
N GLY A 391 7.14 -12.24 -11.65
CA GLY A 391 6.67 -11.10 -10.89
C GLY A 391 5.43 -11.41 -10.05
N PHE A 392 5.10 -10.46 -9.18
CA PHE A 392 3.88 -10.46 -8.39
C PHE A 392 3.15 -9.14 -8.59
N ALA A 393 1.84 -9.19 -8.84
CA ALA A 393 1.00 -8.01 -8.97
C ALA A 393 -0.17 -8.05 -8.00
N HIS A 394 -0.51 -6.87 -7.48
CA HIS A 394 -1.64 -6.60 -6.61
C HIS A 394 -2.35 -5.34 -7.09
N TYR A 395 -3.61 -5.45 -7.50
CA TYR A 395 -4.32 -4.32 -8.09
C TYR A 395 -5.83 -4.37 -7.85
N ARG A 396 -6.44 -3.20 -7.78
CA ARG A 396 -7.89 -3.01 -7.70
C ARG A 396 -8.54 -3.41 -9.02
N THR A 397 -9.68 -4.05 -8.96
CA THR A 397 -10.49 -4.38 -10.15
C THR A 397 -11.83 -3.67 -10.10
N HIS A 398 -12.44 -3.55 -8.91
CA HIS A 398 -13.78 -2.98 -8.75
C HIS A 398 -13.90 -2.12 -7.50
N THR A 399 -14.84 -1.16 -7.53
CA THR A 399 -15.40 -0.48 -6.36
C THR A 399 -16.92 -0.49 -6.50
N ASN A 400 -17.63 -0.85 -5.42
CA ASN A 400 -19.09 -1.04 -5.43
C ASN A 400 -19.57 -1.88 -6.63
N ASP A 401 -18.85 -2.97 -6.88
CA ASP A 401 -19.07 -3.93 -7.97
C ASP A 401 -19.03 -3.32 -9.39
N ARG A 402 -18.44 -2.13 -9.54
CA ARG A 402 -18.18 -1.50 -10.84
C ARG A 402 -16.69 -1.51 -11.13
N PHE A 403 -16.35 -1.84 -12.37
CA PHE A 403 -14.97 -1.84 -12.83
C PHE A 403 -14.35 -0.45 -12.68
N VAL A 404 -13.10 -0.41 -12.22
CA VAL A 404 -12.29 0.81 -12.14
C VAL A 404 -10.85 0.54 -12.56
N TRP A 405 -10.26 1.50 -13.27
CA TRP A 405 -8.85 1.42 -13.64
C TRP A 405 -7.94 1.54 -12.40
N PRO A 406 -6.89 0.70 -12.28
CA PRO A 406 -6.08 0.62 -11.07
C PRO A 406 -4.88 1.57 -11.05
N PHE A 407 -4.79 2.51 -11.99
CA PHE A 407 -3.54 3.24 -12.19
C PHE A 407 -3.29 4.31 -11.14
N PHE A 408 -4.22 5.25 -10.96
CA PHE A 408 -4.02 6.39 -10.07
C PHE A 408 -5.32 6.84 -9.42
N THR A 409 -5.22 7.30 -8.17
CA THR A 409 -6.15 8.26 -7.56
C THR A 409 -5.34 9.55 -7.39
N GLY A 410 -5.87 10.68 -7.84
CA GLY A 410 -5.13 11.91 -8.15
C GLY A 410 -4.15 12.40 -7.08
N SER A 411 -3.09 13.10 -7.49
CA SER A 411 -2.02 13.62 -6.62
C SER A 411 -2.34 14.95 -5.94
N ILE A 412 -3.60 15.38 -6.00
CA ILE A 412 -4.06 16.70 -5.55
C ILE A 412 -4.55 16.55 -4.12
N ALA A 413 -4.08 17.44 -3.24
CA ALA A 413 -4.33 17.35 -1.80
C ALA A 413 -5.83 17.26 -1.45
N GLY A 414 -6.70 17.89 -2.25
CA GLY A 414 -8.15 17.80 -2.10
C GLY A 414 -8.75 16.40 -2.32
N PHE A 415 -8.08 15.49 -3.03
CA PHE A 415 -8.54 14.11 -3.24
C PHE A 415 -8.00 13.11 -2.20
N LEU A 416 -6.96 13.49 -1.47
CA LEU A 416 -6.23 12.57 -0.61
C LEU A 416 -6.81 12.58 0.79
N GLU A 417 -7.66 11.60 1.07
CA GLU A 417 -7.99 11.26 2.43
C GLU A 417 -6.76 10.72 3.17
N ARG A 418 -6.68 10.98 4.47
CA ARG A 418 -5.50 10.67 5.28
C ARG A 418 -5.07 9.20 5.18
N MET A 419 -6.04 8.28 5.12
CA MET A 419 -5.80 6.84 5.06
C MET A 419 -5.72 6.30 3.61
N ASN A 420 -6.15 7.09 2.62
CA ASN A 420 -6.10 6.71 1.21
C ASN A 420 -4.72 6.99 0.61
N VAL A 421 -3.72 6.24 1.06
CA VAL A 421 -2.31 6.45 0.71
C VAL A 421 -1.62 5.12 0.41
N LEU A 422 -0.57 5.17 -0.41
CA LEU A 422 0.40 4.08 -0.52
C LEU A 422 1.47 4.26 0.56
N SER A 423 1.76 3.19 1.28
CA SER A 423 2.91 3.09 2.18
C SER A 423 3.77 1.90 1.79
N TYR A 424 5.09 2.02 1.92
CA TYR A 424 6.00 0.89 1.83
C TYR A 424 6.15 0.28 3.22
N THR A 425 6.05 -1.05 3.31
CA THR A 425 6.34 -1.81 4.53
C THR A 425 7.71 -2.48 4.38
N PRO A 426 8.32 -2.95 5.48
CA PRO A 426 9.58 -3.69 5.40
C PRO A 426 9.54 -4.93 4.49
N ARG A 427 8.35 -5.49 4.25
CA ARG A 427 8.16 -6.73 3.47
C ARG A 427 7.38 -6.52 2.17
N GLY A 428 6.89 -5.32 1.90
CA GLY A 428 6.00 -5.11 0.76
C GLY A 428 5.45 -3.70 0.73
N TRP A 429 4.13 -3.61 0.74
CA TRP A 429 3.41 -2.35 0.67
C TRP A 429 2.06 -2.46 1.36
N GLU A 430 1.51 -1.31 1.68
CA GLU A 430 0.10 -1.15 1.97
C GLU A 430 -0.49 -0.16 1.00
N MET A 431 -1.52 -0.61 0.29
CA MET A 431 -2.20 0.16 -0.72
C MET A 431 -3.66 0.33 -0.34
N SER A 432 -4.11 1.57 -0.21
CA SER A 432 -5.53 1.86 -0.07
C SER A 432 -6.28 1.52 -1.35
N MET A 433 -7.41 0.82 -1.24
CA MET A 433 -8.35 0.54 -2.32
C MET A 433 -9.37 1.66 -2.54
N GLY A 434 -9.35 2.67 -1.67
CA GLY A 434 -10.25 3.82 -1.69
C GLY A 434 -11.12 3.89 -0.44
N THR A 435 -11.99 4.90 -0.43
CA THR A 435 -12.95 5.14 0.65
C THR A 435 -14.35 5.22 0.08
N MET A 436 -15.28 4.52 0.71
CA MET A 436 -16.66 4.43 0.25
C MET A 436 -17.62 4.72 1.40
N PRO A 437 -18.77 5.37 1.13
CA PRO A 437 -19.84 5.46 2.11
C PRO A 437 -20.38 4.07 2.40
N LEU A 438 -20.56 3.74 3.67
CA LEU A 438 -21.29 2.54 4.07
C LEU A 438 -22.79 2.76 3.79
N GLN A 439 -23.44 1.77 3.19
CA GLN A 439 -24.89 1.76 2.99
C GLN A 439 -25.48 0.50 3.64
N GLY A 440 -26.76 0.55 4.00
CA GLY A 440 -27.48 -0.61 4.52
C GLY A 440 -28.11 -1.43 3.38
N GLY A 441 -28.17 -2.75 3.55
CA GLY A 441 -28.82 -3.65 2.58
C GLY A 441 -28.01 -3.87 1.30
N THR A 442 -28.69 -4.01 0.15
CA THR A 442 -28.11 -4.42 -1.14
C THR A 442 -27.13 -3.42 -1.80
N GLY A 443 -26.74 -2.35 -1.10
CA GLY A 443 -25.80 -1.31 -1.54
C GLY A 443 -24.48 -1.30 -0.78
N ALA A 444 -24.11 -2.42 -0.14
CA ALA A 444 -22.90 -2.55 0.66
C ALA A 444 -21.65 -1.99 -0.04
N ALA A 445 -20.80 -1.28 0.71
CA ALA A 445 -19.54 -0.80 0.18
C ALA A 445 -18.66 -2.00 -0.18
N SER A 446 -18.24 -2.12 -1.43
CA SER A 446 -17.44 -3.26 -1.88
C SER A 446 -16.15 -2.87 -2.62
N TYR A 447 -15.16 -3.74 -2.51
CA TYR A 447 -13.87 -3.62 -3.18
C TYR A 447 -13.53 -4.94 -3.84
N GLY A 448 -13.14 -4.87 -5.11
CA GLY A 448 -12.55 -5.99 -5.84
C GLY A 448 -11.07 -5.74 -6.04
N GLU A 449 -10.26 -6.77 -5.83
CA GLU A 449 -8.82 -6.76 -6.08
C GLU A 449 -8.35 -8.11 -6.63
N ALA A 450 -7.15 -8.13 -7.17
CA ALA A 450 -6.53 -9.33 -7.71
C ALA A 450 -5.08 -9.45 -7.25
N PHE A 451 -4.68 -10.68 -6.96
CA PHE A 451 -3.30 -11.09 -6.73
C PHE A 451 -2.86 -12.03 -7.85
N SER A 452 -1.71 -11.77 -8.46
CA SER A 452 -1.21 -12.55 -9.59
C SER A 452 0.27 -12.85 -9.42
N VAL A 453 0.64 -14.12 -9.63
CA VAL A 453 2.02 -14.59 -9.82
C VAL A 453 2.18 -14.87 -11.30
N PHE A 454 3.03 -14.11 -11.99
CA PHE A 454 3.12 -14.19 -13.45
C PHE A 454 4.57 -14.34 -13.93
N PRO A 455 4.80 -15.05 -15.05
CA PRO A 455 6.14 -15.20 -15.63
C PRO A 455 6.57 -13.94 -16.40
N GLY A 456 7.88 -13.72 -16.47
CA GLY A 456 8.48 -12.69 -17.32
C GLY A 456 8.59 -11.32 -16.65
N THR A 457 8.33 -10.29 -17.44
CA THR A 457 8.58 -8.88 -17.10
C THR A 457 7.29 -8.15 -16.77
N TRP A 458 7.41 -6.91 -16.30
CA TRP A 458 6.26 -6.03 -16.09
C TRP A 458 5.50 -5.70 -17.39
N PHE A 459 6.16 -5.79 -18.57
CA PHE A 459 5.48 -5.70 -19.85
C PHE A 459 4.57 -6.91 -20.08
N ASP A 460 5.06 -8.11 -19.78
CA ASP A 460 4.28 -9.35 -19.89
C ASP A 460 3.06 -9.31 -18.97
N PHE A 461 3.17 -8.70 -17.79
CA PHE A 461 2.00 -8.45 -16.94
C PHE A 461 0.93 -7.64 -17.68
N PHE A 462 1.26 -6.50 -18.30
CA PHE A 462 0.24 -5.73 -19.01
C PHE A 462 -0.28 -6.43 -20.26
N ASP A 463 0.60 -7.09 -21.01
CA ASP A 463 0.29 -7.71 -22.29
C ASP A 463 -0.45 -9.06 -22.16
N ARG A 464 -0.20 -9.82 -21.09
CA ARG A 464 -0.67 -11.21 -20.96
C ARG A 464 -1.52 -11.46 -19.73
N GLU A 465 -1.35 -10.66 -18.68
CA GLU A 465 -2.10 -10.83 -17.43
C GLU A 465 -3.26 -9.86 -17.31
N TYR A 466 -2.96 -8.56 -17.23
CA TYR A 466 -3.94 -7.54 -16.90
C TYR A 466 -5.00 -7.37 -18.01
N ARG A 467 -4.56 -7.28 -19.28
CA ARG A 467 -5.47 -7.09 -20.42
C ARG A 467 -6.37 -8.31 -20.73
N HIS A 468 -6.11 -9.45 -20.10
CA HIS A 468 -6.87 -10.69 -20.27
C HIS A 468 -7.83 -10.97 -19.11
N LEU A 469 -8.00 -10.04 -18.18
CA LEU A 469 -9.13 -10.07 -17.26
C LEU A 469 -10.40 -9.68 -18.00
N GLU A 470 -11.46 -10.46 -17.82
CA GLU A 470 -12.77 -10.20 -18.45
C GLU A 470 -13.25 -8.76 -18.22
N PRO A 471 -13.27 -8.19 -17.00
CA PRO A 471 -13.67 -6.80 -16.78
C PRO A 471 -12.83 -5.76 -17.55
N VAL A 472 -11.53 -6.04 -17.76
CA VAL A 472 -10.64 -5.16 -18.52
C VAL A 472 -10.95 -5.26 -20.02
N GLN A 473 -11.20 -6.47 -20.52
CA GLN A 473 -11.58 -6.69 -21.92
C GLN A 473 -12.92 -6.03 -22.24
N GLU A 474 -13.91 -6.18 -21.36
CA GLU A 474 -15.21 -5.51 -21.47
C GLU A 474 -15.05 -3.99 -21.48
N ALA A 475 -14.26 -3.44 -20.54
CA ALA A 475 -14.02 -2.01 -20.47
C ALA A 475 -13.31 -1.47 -21.72
N LEU A 476 -12.32 -2.20 -22.26
CA LEU A 476 -11.63 -1.84 -23.51
C LEU A 476 -12.55 -1.94 -24.72
N ALA A 477 -13.38 -2.98 -24.80
CA ALA A 477 -14.33 -3.17 -25.89
C ALA A 477 -15.45 -2.12 -25.91
N ALA A 478 -15.79 -1.57 -24.73
CA ALA A 478 -16.76 -0.49 -24.60
C ALA A 478 -16.21 0.87 -25.07
N VAL A 479 -14.90 1.03 -25.23
CA VAL A 479 -14.30 2.27 -25.76
C VAL A 479 -14.64 2.39 -27.25
N PRO A 480 -15.39 3.43 -27.68
CA PRO A 480 -15.70 3.61 -29.09
C PRO A 480 -14.43 3.86 -29.90
N PRO A 481 -14.43 3.53 -31.22
CA PRO A 481 -13.31 3.86 -32.09
C PRO A 481 -12.98 5.34 -32.02
N VAL A 482 -11.70 5.67 -31.79
CA VAL A 482 -11.23 7.05 -31.87
C VAL A 482 -11.28 7.54 -33.33
N PRO A 483 -11.55 8.84 -33.56
CA PRO A 483 -11.52 9.39 -34.91
C PRO A 483 -10.18 9.11 -35.61
N SER A 484 -10.21 8.75 -36.90
CA SER A 484 -9.02 8.31 -37.63
C SER A 484 -7.91 9.36 -37.67
N TRP A 485 -8.25 10.65 -37.61
CA TRP A 485 -7.29 11.76 -37.59
C TRP A 485 -6.43 11.78 -36.31
N VAL A 486 -6.86 11.16 -35.21
CA VAL A 486 -6.11 11.13 -33.95
C VAL A 486 -4.76 10.40 -34.13
N GLY A 487 -4.73 9.35 -34.95
CA GLY A 487 -3.50 8.61 -35.28
C GLY A 487 -2.52 9.39 -36.17
N ASP A 488 -2.96 10.52 -36.72
CA ASP A 488 -2.18 11.39 -37.60
C ASP A 488 -1.72 12.68 -36.89
N VAL A 489 -1.97 12.81 -35.58
CA VAL A 489 -1.55 14.00 -34.82
C VAL A 489 -0.03 14.04 -34.71
N VAL A 490 0.58 15.07 -35.31
CA VAL A 490 2.03 15.31 -35.27
C VAL A 490 2.42 16.43 -34.32
N LEU A 491 1.48 17.32 -33.99
CA LEU A 491 1.73 18.48 -33.17
C LEU A 491 0.53 18.84 -32.30
N TYR A 492 0.85 19.29 -31.09
CA TYR A 492 -0.07 19.95 -30.18
C TYR A 492 0.50 21.33 -29.80
N SER A 493 -0.34 22.36 -29.80
CA SER A 493 0.05 23.71 -29.39
C SER A 493 -1.07 24.42 -28.64
N GLY A 494 -0.72 25.30 -27.71
CA GLY A 494 -1.69 26.29 -27.22
C GLY A 494 -1.98 27.35 -28.29
N LEU A 495 -2.84 28.32 -27.98
CA LEU A 495 -3.18 29.43 -28.86
C LEU A 495 -2.68 30.78 -28.32
N PRO A 496 -1.43 31.20 -28.63
CA PRO A 496 -0.97 32.56 -28.35
C PRO A 496 -1.64 33.58 -29.29
N ASP A 497 -1.61 33.31 -30.59
CA ASP A 497 -2.23 34.12 -31.63
C ASP A 497 -2.45 33.29 -32.92
N MET A 498 -3.19 33.85 -33.88
CA MET A 498 -3.49 33.20 -35.16
C MET A 498 -2.26 33.05 -36.07
N ALA A 499 -1.28 33.96 -35.98
CA ALA A 499 -0.09 33.91 -36.81
C ALA A 499 0.83 32.75 -36.40
N HIS A 500 0.84 32.40 -35.12
CA HIS A 500 1.51 31.22 -34.58
C HIS A 500 0.98 29.95 -35.22
N VAL A 501 -0.34 29.76 -35.22
CA VAL A 501 -0.95 28.56 -35.85
C VAL A 501 -0.68 28.52 -37.35
N ARG A 502 -0.73 29.66 -38.06
CA ARG A 502 -0.34 29.74 -39.48
C ARG A 502 1.09 29.26 -39.72
N ARG A 503 2.05 29.74 -38.92
CA ARG A 503 3.44 29.27 -39.02
C ARG A 503 3.55 27.76 -38.79
N LEU A 504 2.80 27.20 -37.84
CA LEU A 504 2.79 25.75 -37.61
C LEU A 504 2.27 24.98 -38.82
N VAL A 505 1.20 25.47 -39.47
CA VAL A 505 0.66 24.89 -40.70
C VAL A 505 1.68 24.98 -41.84
N GLU A 506 2.41 26.08 -41.97
CA GLU A 506 3.45 26.29 -43.00
C GLU A 506 4.73 25.47 -42.74
N MET A 507 5.00 25.08 -41.49
CA MET A 507 6.21 24.35 -41.10
C MET A 507 6.17 22.85 -41.45
N THR A 508 4.98 22.29 -41.70
CA THR A 508 4.82 20.87 -42.05
C THR A 508 3.65 20.70 -43.01
N ASP A 509 3.85 19.93 -44.09
CA ASP A 509 2.79 19.53 -45.01
C ASP A 509 2.06 18.25 -44.55
N GLU A 510 2.60 17.55 -43.55
CA GLU A 510 2.10 16.28 -43.03
C GLU A 510 1.41 16.44 -41.68
N GLY A 511 0.48 15.53 -41.40
CA GLY A 511 -0.12 15.34 -40.09
C GLY A 511 -1.15 16.38 -39.65
N THR A 512 -1.88 16.02 -38.61
CA THR A 512 -2.88 16.84 -37.91
C THR A 512 -2.23 17.69 -36.81
N ILE A 513 -2.66 18.94 -36.71
CA ILE A 513 -2.22 19.92 -35.70
C ILE A 513 -3.38 20.18 -34.74
N VAL A 514 -3.22 19.82 -33.47
CA VAL A 514 -4.20 20.10 -32.42
C VAL A 514 -3.88 21.44 -31.75
N VAL A 515 -4.84 22.35 -31.76
CA VAL A 515 -4.74 23.67 -31.11
C VAL A 515 -5.61 23.67 -29.85
N LEU A 516 -4.98 23.75 -28.68
CA LEU A 516 -5.67 23.93 -27.41
C LEU A 516 -6.02 25.39 -27.17
N VAL A 517 -7.31 25.64 -26.95
CA VAL A 517 -7.85 26.90 -26.46
C VAL A 517 -8.18 26.74 -24.97
N SER A 518 -7.60 27.58 -24.13
CA SER A 518 -7.66 27.46 -22.67
C SER A 518 -7.78 28.82 -21.98
N HIS A 519 -8.77 29.62 -22.36
CA HIS A 519 -8.85 31.05 -21.98
C HIS A 519 -9.99 31.40 -21.02
N TRP A 520 -10.75 30.44 -20.49
CA TRP A 520 -11.81 30.69 -19.52
C TRP A 520 -11.36 30.52 -18.07
N GLY A 521 -11.84 31.41 -17.21
CA GLY A 521 -11.58 31.43 -15.77
C GLY A 521 -12.58 30.64 -14.94
N SER A 522 -13.83 30.48 -15.41
CA SER A 522 -14.86 29.73 -14.69
C SER A 522 -14.75 28.24 -14.96
N TRP A 523 -14.29 27.48 -13.96
CA TRP A 523 -14.29 26.02 -14.03
C TRP A 523 -15.69 25.44 -13.78
N ALA A 524 -15.98 24.28 -14.37
CA ALA A 524 -17.32 23.64 -14.33
C ALA A 524 -18.50 24.54 -14.74
N ASP A 525 -18.24 25.51 -15.64
CA ASP A 525 -19.23 26.41 -16.22
C ASP A 525 -18.94 26.66 -17.70
N TYR A 526 -19.28 25.69 -18.54
CA TYR A 526 -19.04 25.70 -19.99
C TYR A 526 -20.31 25.95 -20.80
N ARG A 527 -21.19 26.84 -20.31
CA ARG A 527 -22.30 27.38 -21.09
C ARG A 527 -21.79 28.38 -22.12
N VAL A 528 -21.17 27.83 -23.17
CA VAL A 528 -20.50 28.56 -24.26
C VAL A 528 -21.47 29.31 -25.18
N ASP A 529 -22.76 29.00 -25.12
CA ASP A 529 -23.83 29.73 -25.78
C ASP A 529 -24.22 31.01 -25.03
N GLU A 530 -23.77 31.13 -23.78
CA GLU A 530 -23.81 32.33 -22.96
C GLU A 530 -22.41 32.98 -22.90
N CYS A 531 -22.31 34.15 -22.28
CA CYS A 531 -21.03 34.78 -21.99
C CYS A 531 -20.22 33.96 -20.96
N LEU A 532 -18.92 33.76 -21.20
CA LEU A 532 -17.97 33.13 -20.28
C LEU A 532 -17.06 34.16 -19.61
N VAL A 533 -16.55 33.84 -18.42
CA VAL A 533 -15.52 34.65 -17.75
C VAL A 533 -14.14 34.24 -18.26
N GLY A 534 -13.30 35.22 -18.64
CA GLY A 534 -11.93 35.00 -19.06
C GLY A 534 -10.97 34.71 -17.90
N GLN A 535 -9.93 33.91 -18.14
CA GLN A 535 -8.94 33.54 -17.11
C GLN A 535 -8.17 34.76 -16.56
N ASP A 536 -7.85 35.73 -17.43
CA ASP A 536 -7.14 36.97 -17.07
C ASP A 536 -8.11 38.13 -16.74
N GLY A 537 -9.37 37.80 -16.47
CA GLY A 537 -10.47 38.76 -16.33
C GLY A 537 -11.16 39.09 -17.66
N GLY A 538 -12.30 39.77 -17.57
CA GLY A 538 -13.14 40.07 -18.73
C GLY A 538 -14.08 38.94 -19.12
N PHE A 539 -14.64 39.06 -20.32
CA PHE A 539 -15.74 38.25 -20.82
C PHE A 539 -15.45 37.76 -22.23
N MET A 540 -15.89 36.54 -22.54
CA MET A 540 -15.85 35.98 -23.89
C MET A 540 -17.28 35.62 -24.31
N ASP A 541 -17.75 36.23 -25.38
CA ASP A 541 -19.07 35.94 -25.91
C ASP A 541 -19.04 34.67 -26.77
N GLY A 542 -20.06 33.83 -26.66
CA GLY A 542 -20.19 32.60 -27.44
C GLY A 542 -19.97 32.77 -28.96
N PRO A 543 -20.57 33.79 -29.61
CA PRO A 543 -20.31 34.08 -31.02
C PRO A 543 -18.86 34.40 -31.36
N GLU A 544 -18.12 35.08 -30.47
CA GLU A 544 -16.71 35.39 -30.67
C GLU A 544 -15.85 34.14 -30.58
N LEU A 545 -16.17 33.25 -29.62
CA LEU A 545 -15.49 31.96 -29.50
C LEU A 545 -15.78 31.07 -30.72
N LYS A 546 -17.02 31.08 -31.22
CA LYS A 546 -17.40 30.36 -32.44
C LYS A 546 -16.67 30.89 -33.67
N ASP A 547 -16.56 32.22 -33.83
CA ASP A 547 -15.75 32.82 -34.90
C ASP A 547 -14.28 32.38 -34.79
N LEU A 548 -13.72 32.39 -33.57
CA LEU A 548 -12.34 31.96 -33.36
C LEU A 548 -12.12 30.51 -33.81
N VAL A 549 -12.99 29.59 -33.43
CA VAL A 549 -12.93 28.17 -33.85
C VAL A 549 -13.00 28.07 -35.37
N ALA A 550 -13.97 28.73 -36.00
CA ALA A 550 -14.13 28.71 -37.45
C ALA A 550 -12.90 29.26 -38.18
N ARG A 551 -12.28 30.34 -37.67
CA ARG A 551 -11.06 30.89 -38.25
C ARG A 551 -9.86 29.95 -38.10
N LEU A 552 -9.77 29.18 -37.02
CA LEU A 552 -8.71 28.19 -36.84
C LEU A 552 -8.85 27.05 -37.86
N HIS A 553 -10.06 26.51 -38.04
CA HIS A 553 -10.33 25.53 -39.08
C HIS A 553 -10.05 26.07 -40.49
N ALA A 554 -10.36 27.34 -40.73
CA ALA A 554 -10.12 27.99 -42.02
C ALA A 554 -8.63 28.12 -42.38
N LEU A 555 -7.71 27.98 -41.40
CA LEU A 555 -6.28 28.00 -41.70
C LEU A 555 -5.84 26.76 -42.49
N SER A 556 -6.41 25.60 -42.19
CA SER A 556 -6.11 24.34 -42.85
C SER A 556 -7.06 23.24 -42.35
N PRO A 557 -7.49 22.29 -43.22
CA PRO A 557 -8.25 21.13 -42.79
C PRO A 557 -7.49 20.20 -41.80
N ARG A 558 -6.17 20.38 -41.69
CA ARG A 558 -5.32 19.66 -40.73
C ARG A 558 -5.36 20.26 -39.32
N VAL A 559 -5.97 21.43 -39.13
CA VAL A 559 -6.11 22.06 -37.81
C VAL A 559 -7.33 21.48 -37.11
N LYS A 560 -7.12 20.97 -35.91
CA LYS A 560 -8.15 20.47 -35.00
C LYS A 560 -8.19 21.32 -33.74
N VAL A 561 -9.37 21.75 -33.33
CA VAL A 561 -9.54 22.64 -32.18
C VAL A 561 -9.93 21.83 -30.96
N CYS A 562 -9.15 21.98 -29.89
CA CYS A 562 -9.34 21.35 -28.60
C CYS A 562 -9.63 22.40 -27.53
N LEU A 563 -10.57 22.12 -26.62
CA LEU A 563 -10.92 22.99 -25.50
C LEU A 563 -10.45 22.40 -24.16
N TYR A 564 -9.86 23.23 -23.29
CA TYR A 564 -9.40 22.80 -21.96
C TYR A 564 -10.49 22.82 -20.88
N ASN A 565 -10.95 21.68 -20.41
CA ASN A 565 -12.00 21.62 -19.38
C ASN A 565 -11.47 21.05 -18.07
N LEU A 566 -11.88 21.66 -16.97
CA LEU A 566 -11.74 21.19 -15.60
C LEU A 566 -13.14 21.06 -15.00
N LEU A 567 -13.76 19.89 -15.17
CA LEU A 567 -15.13 19.62 -14.72
C LEU A 567 -15.22 19.27 -13.22
N TRP A 568 -14.10 18.87 -12.63
CA TRP A 568 -14.04 18.34 -11.26
C TRP A 568 -13.97 19.41 -10.19
N SER A 569 -13.90 20.67 -10.60
CA SER A 569 -13.89 21.81 -9.71
C SER A 569 -14.67 22.97 -10.31
N ALA A 570 -15.39 23.71 -9.48
CA ALA A 570 -15.96 25.00 -9.83
C ALA A 570 -15.22 26.11 -9.10
N THR A 571 -14.89 27.19 -9.79
CA THR A 571 -14.46 28.44 -9.14
C THR A 571 -15.67 29.20 -8.61
N TYR A 572 -15.44 30.14 -7.69
CA TYR A 572 -16.52 30.89 -7.04
C TYR A 572 -17.41 31.71 -8.00
N GLU A 573 -16.94 32.02 -9.20
CA GLU A 573 -17.70 32.74 -10.25
C GLU A 573 -18.61 31.83 -11.07
N ALA A 574 -18.46 30.51 -10.99
CA ALA A 574 -19.23 29.57 -11.80
C ALA A 574 -20.73 29.68 -11.47
N ARG A 575 -21.59 29.93 -12.48
CA ARG A 575 -23.03 30.08 -12.19
C ARG A 575 -23.67 28.74 -11.81
N THR A 576 -23.07 27.60 -12.20
CA THR A 576 -23.46 26.26 -11.73
C THR A 576 -23.34 26.16 -10.21
N LEU A 577 -22.22 26.64 -9.65
CA LEU A 577 -21.99 26.69 -8.21
C LEU A 577 -22.95 27.63 -7.50
N ALA A 578 -23.20 28.81 -8.08
CA ALA A 578 -24.13 29.78 -7.51
C ALA A 578 -25.58 29.25 -7.46
N ALA A 579 -26.00 28.51 -8.49
CA ALA A 579 -27.33 27.91 -8.57
C ALA A 579 -27.47 26.67 -7.69
N HIS A 580 -26.43 25.84 -7.62
CA HIS A 580 -26.43 24.54 -6.94
C HIS A 580 -25.22 24.38 -6.01
N PRO A 581 -25.11 25.17 -4.93
CA PRO A 581 -23.99 25.06 -4.01
C PRO A 581 -23.87 23.68 -3.36
N GLU A 582 -24.97 22.94 -3.24
CA GLU A 582 -25.03 21.58 -2.69
C GLU A 582 -24.38 20.51 -3.58
N TRP A 583 -24.10 20.82 -4.85
CA TRP A 583 -23.39 19.92 -5.77
C TRP A 583 -21.88 19.95 -5.59
N PHE A 584 -21.37 20.82 -4.71
CA PHE A 584 -19.94 21.02 -4.55
C PHE A 584 -19.52 20.85 -3.09
N ARG A 585 -18.30 20.37 -2.87
CA ARG A 585 -17.75 20.20 -1.53
C ARG A 585 -17.08 21.48 -1.05
N HIS A 586 -17.72 22.14 -0.07
CA HIS A 586 -17.22 23.37 0.54
C HIS A 586 -16.42 23.18 1.82
N ARG A 587 -16.59 22.03 2.46
CA ARG A 587 -16.06 21.78 3.81
C ARG A 587 -15.43 20.42 3.93
N ASN A 588 -14.42 20.34 4.79
CA ASN A 588 -13.88 19.06 5.25
C ASN A 588 -14.78 18.44 6.33
N LYS A 589 -14.40 17.25 6.82
CA LYS A 589 -15.18 16.54 7.85
C LYS A 589 -15.32 17.27 9.18
N ASP A 590 -14.35 18.12 9.51
CA ASP A 590 -14.36 18.97 10.72
C ASP A 590 -15.24 20.22 10.55
N GLY A 591 -15.84 20.40 9.37
CA GLY A 591 -16.67 21.54 9.02
C GLY A 591 -15.87 22.79 8.65
N GLN A 592 -14.54 22.69 8.50
CA GLN A 592 -13.69 23.79 8.08
C GLN A 592 -13.82 24.01 6.57
N PRO A 593 -13.73 25.27 6.09
CA PRO A 593 -13.67 25.56 4.65
C PRO A 593 -12.53 24.77 3.99
N LEU A 594 -12.79 24.25 2.79
CA LEU A 594 -11.84 23.46 2.03
C LEU A 594 -11.83 23.90 0.57
N ASP A 595 -10.73 24.51 0.14
CA ASP A 595 -10.44 24.70 -1.28
C ASP A 595 -9.90 23.39 -1.87
N PHE A 596 -10.35 23.07 -3.08
CA PHE A 596 -9.95 21.84 -3.74
C PHE A 596 -8.51 21.91 -4.30
N PHE A 597 -8.13 23.08 -4.82
CA PHE A 597 -6.78 23.48 -5.19
C PHE A 597 -6.31 24.65 -4.32
N PRO A 598 -5.62 24.37 -3.19
CA PRO A 598 -5.05 25.42 -2.35
C PRO A 598 -4.04 26.28 -3.12
N GLY A 599 -4.10 27.60 -2.94
CA GLY A 599 -3.22 28.57 -3.63
C GLY A 599 -3.78 29.12 -4.94
N CYS A 600 -4.94 28.63 -5.39
CA CYS A 600 -5.73 29.22 -6.48
C CYS A 600 -6.85 30.11 -5.92
N ALA A 601 -7.63 30.75 -6.81
CA ALA A 601 -8.90 31.38 -6.43
C ALA A 601 -9.85 30.35 -5.77
N PRO A 602 -10.74 30.74 -4.84
CA PRO A 602 -11.62 29.81 -4.15
C PRO A 602 -12.33 28.86 -5.11
N ASN A 603 -12.20 27.57 -4.85
CA ASN A 603 -12.65 26.52 -5.77
C ASN A 603 -13.08 25.26 -5.02
N TYR A 604 -14.11 24.60 -5.53
CA TYR A 604 -14.84 23.56 -4.82
C TYR A 604 -14.98 22.32 -5.69
N ALA A 605 -14.78 21.15 -5.10
CA ALA A 605 -14.84 19.88 -5.82
C ALA A 605 -16.28 19.55 -6.23
N SER A 606 -16.49 19.20 -7.50
CA SER A 606 -17.79 18.70 -7.99
C SER A 606 -18.10 17.34 -7.38
N LEU A 607 -19.31 17.16 -6.84
CA LEU A 607 -19.77 15.90 -6.25
C LEU A 607 -20.46 15.05 -7.32
N LEU A 608 -19.70 14.24 -8.06
CA LEU A 608 -20.27 13.38 -9.11
C LEU A 608 -21.20 12.28 -8.57
N SER A 609 -21.16 12.03 -7.26
CA SER A 609 -22.14 11.17 -6.59
C SER A 609 -23.54 11.78 -6.57
N VAL A 610 -23.69 13.07 -6.88
CA VAL A 610 -24.97 13.73 -7.12
C VAL A 610 -25.29 13.61 -8.62
N PRO A 611 -26.27 12.77 -9.04
CA PRO A 611 -26.53 12.51 -10.45
C PRO A 611 -26.81 13.78 -11.26
N ALA A 612 -27.57 14.72 -10.69
CA ALA A 612 -27.88 15.98 -11.36
C ALA A 612 -26.65 16.85 -11.64
N CYS A 613 -25.63 16.81 -10.76
CA CYS A 613 -24.35 17.48 -10.99
C CYS A 613 -23.62 16.83 -12.16
N TYR A 614 -23.53 15.49 -12.17
CA TYR A 614 -22.89 14.74 -13.24
C TYR A 614 -23.56 14.99 -14.60
N ASP A 615 -24.90 14.91 -14.66
CA ASP A 615 -25.67 15.11 -15.88
C ASP A 615 -25.50 16.53 -16.43
N GLU A 616 -25.46 17.55 -15.57
CA GLU A 616 -25.23 18.94 -15.99
C GLU A 616 -23.82 19.14 -16.58
N LEU A 617 -22.79 18.55 -15.95
CA LEU A 617 -21.42 18.62 -16.48
C LEU A 617 -21.29 17.95 -17.84
N LEU A 618 -21.96 16.81 -18.06
CA LEU A 618 -22.02 16.15 -19.36
C LEU A 618 -22.75 16.98 -20.40
N ARG A 619 -23.92 17.54 -20.04
CA ARG A 619 -24.69 18.42 -20.92
C ARG A 619 -23.87 19.62 -21.40
N GLN A 620 -23.03 20.18 -20.53
CA GLN A 620 -22.10 21.27 -20.89
C GLN A 620 -21.00 20.81 -21.85
N CYS A 621 -20.58 19.55 -21.82
CA CYS A 621 -19.66 18.99 -22.83
C CYS A 621 -20.34 18.87 -24.19
N ASP A 622 -21.56 18.32 -24.23
CA ASP A 622 -22.34 18.20 -25.46
C ASP A 622 -22.62 19.55 -26.10
N LEU A 623 -22.91 20.56 -25.27
CA LEU A 623 -23.14 21.93 -25.71
C LEU A 623 -21.90 22.53 -26.40
N GLN A 624 -20.69 22.27 -25.89
CA GLN A 624 -19.46 22.75 -26.51
C GLN A 624 -19.28 22.19 -27.92
N PHE A 625 -19.49 20.88 -28.09
CA PHE A 625 -19.46 20.27 -29.41
C PHE A 625 -20.54 20.85 -30.33
N ALA A 626 -21.80 20.90 -29.87
CA ALA A 626 -22.93 21.30 -30.69
C ALA A 626 -22.91 22.79 -31.08
N TYR A 627 -22.46 23.67 -30.19
CA TYR A 627 -22.51 25.12 -30.41
C TYR A 627 -21.27 25.64 -31.13
N LEU A 628 -20.08 25.21 -30.70
CA LEU A 628 -18.80 25.72 -31.19
C LEU A 628 -18.20 24.93 -32.36
N ASP A 629 -18.68 23.70 -32.61
CA ASP A 629 -18.13 22.79 -33.63
C ASP A 629 -16.66 22.43 -33.37
N VAL A 630 -16.28 22.21 -32.11
CA VAL A 630 -14.90 21.81 -31.74
C VAL A 630 -14.65 20.33 -31.98
N ASP A 631 -13.39 19.95 -32.22
CA ASP A 631 -13.02 18.57 -32.54
C ASP A 631 -12.74 17.70 -31.31
N LEU A 632 -12.32 18.32 -30.20
CA LEU A 632 -11.86 17.63 -28.99
C LEU A 632 -12.12 18.45 -27.73
N LEU A 633 -12.40 17.78 -26.62
CA LEU A 633 -12.34 18.36 -25.27
C LEU A 633 -11.22 17.66 -24.49
N TYR A 634 -10.32 18.45 -23.89
CA TYR A 634 -9.34 17.95 -22.94
C TYR A 634 -9.95 18.02 -21.53
N LEU A 635 -10.25 16.87 -20.93
CA LEU A 635 -10.78 16.79 -19.57
C LEU A 635 -9.63 16.61 -18.58
N ASP A 636 -9.15 17.70 -17.99
CA ASP A 636 -8.01 17.67 -17.08
C ASP A 636 -8.35 16.88 -15.80
N ILE A 637 -7.39 16.15 -15.25
CA ILE A 637 -7.51 15.46 -13.94
C ILE A 637 -8.58 14.34 -13.90
N GLY A 638 -9.12 13.91 -15.05
CA GLY A 638 -10.15 12.85 -15.10
C GLY A 638 -9.77 11.51 -14.47
N CYS A 639 -8.46 11.22 -14.35
CA CYS A 639 -7.96 10.03 -13.66
C CYS A 639 -8.14 10.05 -12.13
N ALA A 640 -8.55 11.17 -11.53
CA ALA A 640 -8.64 11.31 -10.08
C ALA A 640 -9.96 10.82 -9.47
N VAL A 641 -10.94 10.41 -10.28
CA VAL A 641 -12.34 10.18 -9.85
C VAL A 641 -12.78 8.70 -9.92
N ASN A 642 -11.86 7.76 -9.67
CA ASN A 642 -12.18 6.33 -9.53
C ASN A 642 -12.36 5.88 -8.07
#